data_AF-A0A918HYM5-F1
#
_entry.id   AF-A0A918HYM5-F1
#
_cell.length_a   1.000
_cell.length_b   1.000
_cell.length_c   1.000
_cell.angle_alpha   90.00
_cell.angle_beta   90.00
_cell.angle_gamma   90.00
#
_symmetry.space_group_name_H-M   'P 1'
#
loop_
_entity.id
_entity.type
_entity.pdbx_description
1 polymer ?
#
loop_
_entity_poly.entity_id
_entity_poly.type
_entity_poly.pdbx_seq_one_letter_code
_entity_poly.pdbx_strand_id
1 'polypeptide(L)'
;MGERPYESTAPELVLDIDGDSTVMSPSREYHIGRDPASDIVLADARISWHHAVLRPEGGQWTVQDEGSTNGTFAEGRRVHVEDVGPGSVLRFGHPADGPRATLTAPERPERPAPPEPSPAPAPSPSWPQAPPGSHVPSGPGIPPASQVPPSAPRPSSVSMPAATGTFRQPTSIRPLPTRTVRIGRGADNDLVVDDLTVSRRHAELLAHPDGTYWIHDLDSHNGTFLNGQPVTSARVTPDDIVGVGHSAFCLVGSQLVEFTDTGEVSLDVQDLAVTVDRGRKTLIDEVSFPVGEKCLLGVVGPSGSGKSTLLNALTGLRPADRGTVLYDGRDLYRDYAELRRRIGLVPQDDILHLQLTVRRALTYAAELRFPDDTARSERQARVDEVIEELGLRQRVDQPIHSLSGGQRKRVSVALELLTKPSLLFLDEPTSGLDPGMDRSVMHMLRGLADDGRTVIVVTHSVLSLDVCDRLLVLAPGGRIAYYGPPEDALGYFGFTAWPEAFEAFENDRDRDWAGQYRASRLHQQYIAGAMQRPPLPDGAGTAAPPAPPPKAQSWGAQLRTLVRRYTAALSADRTFIAIMIALPFVMGAMARALSEGRFGPESTMNVLLILCVGGVLTGAANAVRELVKERTIYRRERAVGLSRSAYLMSKVVVLGVITVVQAVVLTLVALIGVPLNAPGGKGVLMPPLVEITLAVALLSFTAMMLGLFVSALVRKEEVTMPLLVLLAIVQVVFCGGLLKIHGALVLEQLSWLIPSRWAFGAMGSTVDIRKLSPTDKTADPLFDHTVAAWLLDMGMLVVLSVVLGFLVARLLRRHEPVIMRK
;
A
#
# COMPACT_ATOMS: atom_id res chain seq x y z
N MET A 1 30.37 42.49 -5.59
CA MET A 1 30.67 43.09 -6.91
C MET A 1 29.35 43.03 -7.66
N GLY A 2 28.72 44.17 -7.95
CA GLY A 2 27.39 44.18 -8.56
C GLY A 2 27.46 43.72 -10.02
N GLU A 3 26.75 42.66 -10.35
CA GLU A 3 26.51 42.25 -11.74
C GLU A 3 25.72 43.36 -12.45
N ARG A 4 26.28 43.90 -13.52
CA ARG A 4 25.53 44.73 -14.47
C ARG A 4 24.58 43.80 -15.24
N PRO A 5 23.32 44.19 -15.48
CA PRO A 5 22.45 43.39 -16.35
C PRO A 5 23.08 43.36 -17.75
N TYR A 6 23.31 42.14 -18.24
CA TYR A 6 23.75 41.90 -19.60
C TYR A 6 22.58 42.27 -20.53
N GLU A 7 22.60 43.44 -21.16
CA GLU A 7 21.70 43.74 -22.28
C GLU A 7 22.11 42.82 -23.44
N SER A 8 21.42 41.68 -23.56
CA SER A 8 21.62 40.77 -24.68
C SER A 8 21.25 41.48 -25.99
N THR A 9 22.13 41.40 -26.98
CA THR A 9 21.90 41.94 -28.34
C THR A 9 21.15 40.98 -29.26
N ALA A 10 20.62 39.87 -28.73
CA ALA A 10 19.85 38.92 -29.53
C ALA A 10 18.52 39.57 -30.00
N PRO A 11 18.04 39.28 -31.22
CA PRO A 11 16.78 39.82 -31.71
C PRO A 11 15.59 39.21 -30.96
N GLU A 12 14.47 39.94 -30.86
CA GLU A 12 13.19 39.34 -30.47
C GLU A 12 12.79 38.26 -31.48
N LEU A 13 12.30 37.12 -30.99
CA LEU A 13 11.81 36.02 -31.80
C LEU A 13 10.38 35.69 -31.39
N VAL A 14 9.58 35.19 -32.32
CA VAL A 14 8.27 34.60 -32.04
C VAL A 14 8.41 33.10 -32.21
N LEU A 15 8.09 32.34 -31.17
CA LEU A 15 8.05 30.89 -31.20
C LEU A 15 6.61 30.45 -31.45
N ASP A 16 6.35 29.77 -32.56
CA ASP A 16 5.05 29.22 -32.93
C ASP A 16 5.07 27.70 -32.75
N ILE A 17 4.18 27.19 -31.89
CA ILE A 17 4.00 25.75 -31.62
C ILE A 17 2.51 25.42 -31.64
N ASP A 18 2.11 24.51 -32.53
CA ASP A 18 0.74 23.97 -32.63
C ASP A 18 -0.38 25.04 -32.66
N GLY A 19 -0.07 26.26 -33.14
CA GLY A 19 -1.01 27.38 -33.26
C GLY A 19 -0.94 28.40 -32.13
N ASP A 20 -0.15 28.17 -31.09
CA ASP A 20 0.15 29.14 -30.03
C ASP A 20 1.49 29.85 -30.33
N SER A 21 1.47 31.18 -30.31
CA SER A 21 2.62 32.03 -30.59
C SER A 21 3.10 32.76 -29.33
N THR A 22 4.34 32.50 -28.92
CA THR A 22 4.99 33.14 -27.76
C THR A 22 6.07 34.10 -28.24
N VAL A 23 5.94 35.39 -27.90
CA VAL A 23 6.98 36.39 -28.17
C VAL A 23 8.10 36.26 -27.13
N MET A 24 9.31 35.97 -27.59
CA MET A 24 10.50 35.78 -26.78
C MET A 24 11.37 37.03 -26.81
N SER A 25 11.43 37.71 -25.66
CA SER A 25 12.36 38.81 -25.40
C SER A 25 13.75 38.28 -25.03
N PRO A 26 14.84 38.85 -25.57
CA PRO A 26 16.23 38.49 -25.25
C PRO A 26 16.66 38.86 -23.82
N SER A 27 15.76 39.44 -23.01
CA SER A 27 16.02 39.85 -21.63
C SER A 27 15.93 38.70 -20.61
N ARG A 28 15.53 37.49 -21.03
CA ARG A 28 15.40 36.31 -20.17
C ARG A 28 15.54 35.02 -20.99
N GLU A 29 15.72 33.91 -20.27
CA GLU A 29 15.65 32.56 -20.82
C GLU A 29 14.21 32.04 -20.77
N TYR A 30 13.89 31.04 -21.60
CA TYR A 30 12.56 30.42 -21.71
C TYR A 30 12.69 28.91 -21.57
N HIS A 31 12.03 28.34 -20.56
CA HIS A 31 12.02 26.90 -20.36
C HIS A 31 10.89 26.24 -21.16
N ILE A 32 11.22 25.12 -21.78
CA ILE A 32 10.31 24.30 -22.58
C ILE A 32 10.22 22.91 -21.93
N GLY A 33 9.00 22.44 -21.69
CA GLY A 33 8.79 21.13 -21.11
C GLY A 33 7.33 20.79 -20.85
N ARG A 34 7.10 19.62 -20.24
CA ARG A 34 5.75 19.21 -19.80
C ARG A 34 5.34 19.85 -18.47
N ASP A 35 6.28 20.42 -17.72
CA ASP A 35 5.95 21.13 -16.47
C ASP A 35 4.92 22.24 -16.75
N PRO A 36 3.72 22.23 -16.13
CA PRO A 36 2.71 23.27 -16.32
C PRO A 36 3.17 24.69 -15.95
N ALA A 37 4.29 24.80 -15.22
CA ALA A 37 4.91 26.08 -14.88
C ALA A 37 6.03 26.53 -15.84
N SER A 38 6.31 25.76 -16.91
CA SER A 38 7.25 26.16 -17.98
C SER A 38 6.76 27.43 -18.67
N ASP A 39 7.68 28.23 -19.22
CA ASP A 39 7.30 29.37 -20.08
C ASP A 39 6.56 28.89 -21.34
N ILE A 40 6.96 27.72 -21.86
CA ILE A 40 6.34 27.05 -23.01
C ILE A 40 6.01 25.61 -22.61
N VAL A 41 4.72 25.37 -22.34
CA VAL A 41 4.21 24.07 -21.89
C VAL A 41 3.83 23.21 -23.09
N LEU A 42 4.45 22.03 -23.21
CA LEU A 42 4.12 21.05 -24.24
C LEU A 42 3.56 19.79 -23.60
N ALA A 43 2.26 19.54 -23.80
CA ALA A 43 1.53 18.43 -23.18
C ALA A 43 1.84 17.05 -23.77
N ASP A 44 2.69 16.95 -24.80
CA ASP A 44 3.02 15.66 -25.43
C ASP A 44 3.74 14.72 -24.45
N ALA A 45 3.23 13.50 -24.32
CA ALA A 45 3.73 12.48 -23.40
C ALA A 45 5.22 12.12 -23.61
N ARG A 46 5.78 12.37 -24.81
CA ARG A 46 7.18 12.12 -25.18
C ARG A 46 8.13 13.23 -24.72
N ILE A 47 7.61 14.34 -24.22
CA ILE A 47 8.39 15.47 -23.74
C ILE A 47 8.66 15.31 -22.23
N SER A 48 9.93 15.40 -21.84
CA SER A 48 10.37 15.42 -20.43
C SER A 48 9.79 16.62 -19.66
N TRP A 49 9.74 16.52 -18.33
CA TRP A 49 9.20 17.59 -17.47
C TRP A 49 9.91 18.92 -17.69
N HIS A 50 11.25 18.88 -17.67
CA HIS A 50 12.15 19.90 -18.18
C HIS A 50 12.82 19.30 -19.43
N HIS A 51 12.56 19.87 -20.61
CA HIS A 51 13.00 19.28 -21.87
C HIS A 51 14.17 20.05 -22.48
N ALA A 52 14.01 21.35 -22.64
CA ALA A 52 15.00 22.22 -23.22
C ALA A 52 14.86 23.65 -22.69
N VAL A 53 15.93 24.41 -22.71
CA VAL A 53 15.92 25.85 -22.44
C VAL A 53 16.34 26.61 -23.68
N LEU A 54 15.62 27.68 -23.99
CA LEU A 54 16.01 28.68 -24.98
C LEU A 54 16.63 29.86 -24.25
N ARG A 55 17.90 30.13 -24.52
CA ARG A 55 18.62 31.24 -23.89
C ARG A 55 19.30 32.13 -24.93
N PRO A 56 19.41 33.43 -24.67
CA PRO A 56 20.16 34.33 -25.53
C PRO A 56 21.64 34.33 -25.12
N GLU A 57 22.51 33.73 -25.95
CA GLU A 57 23.95 33.61 -25.69
C GLU A 57 24.75 34.23 -26.84
N GLY A 58 25.73 35.10 -26.54
CA GLY A 58 26.61 35.69 -27.56
C GLY A 58 25.92 36.57 -28.61
N GLY A 59 24.72 37.08 -28.35
CA GLY A 59 23.94 37.90 -29.30
C GLY A 59 23.08 37.09 -30.28
N GLN A 60 22.93 35.79 -30.06
CA GLN A 60 22.02 34.91 -30.79
C GLN A 60 21.19 34.08 -29.79
N TRP A 61 20.16 33.38 -30.27
CA TRP A 61 19.41 32.44 -29.44
C TRP A 61 20.03 31.05 -29.57
N THR A 62 20.17 30.34 -28.46
CA THR A 62 20.59 28.94 -28.41
C THR A 62 19.50 28.11 -27.75
N VAL A 63 19.20 26.96 -28.34
CA VAL A 63 18.42 25.90 -27.68
C VAL A 63 19.39 24.90 -27.07
N GLN A 64 19.21 24.61 -25.78
CA GLN A 64 19.95 23.57 -25.07
C GLN A 64 18.97 22.51 -24.55
N ASP A 65 19.20 21.26 -24.90
CA ASP A 65 18.46 20.11 -24.36
C ASP A 65 18.93 19.84 -22.91
N GLU A 66 17.99 19.79 -21.97
CA GLU A 66 18.26 19.61 -20.53
C GLU A 66 18.38 18.11 -20.14
N GLY A 67 18.90 17.28 -21.05
CA GLY A 67 19.02 15.85 -20.84
C GLY A 67 17.69 15.12 -21.01
N SER A 68 16.86 15.57 -21.96
CA SER A 68 15.53 15.02 -22.19
C SER A 68 15.59 13.55 -22.62
N THR A 69 14.61 12.77 -22.17
CA THR A 69 14.54 11.31 -22.38
C THR A 69 14.53 10.98 -23.87
N ASN A 70 13.71 11.69 -24.64
CA ASN A 70 13.51 11.42 -26.06
C ASN A 70 14.25 12.39 -27.00
N GLY A 71 14.88 13.44 -26.47
CA GLY A 71 15.75 14.35 -27.21
C GLY A 71 15.04 15.51 -27.90
N THR A 72 15.78 16.60 -28.07
CA THR A 72 15.47 17.73 -28.95
C THR A 72 16.09 17.53 -30.33
N PHE A 73 15.37 17.88 -31.40
CA PHE A 73 15.79 17.71 -32.79
C PHE A 73 15.69 19.01 -33.59
N ALA A 74 16.73 19.35 -34.33
CA ALA A 74 16.76 20.45 -35.29
C ALA A 74 17.03 19.87 -36.69
N GLU A 75 16.20 20.22 -37.69
CA GLU A 75 16.30 19.67 -39.06
C GLU A 75 16.40 18.13 -39.11
N GLY A 76 15.72 17.44 -38.18
CA GLY A 76 15.70 15.98 -38.08
C GLY A 76 16.91 15.34 -37.37
N ARG A 77 17.91 16.10 -36.95
CA ARG A 77 19.08 15.63 -36.19
C ARG A 77 18.91 15.92 -34.69
N ARG A 78 19.24 14.95 -33.82
CA ARG A 78 19.26 15.17 -32.36
C ARG A 78 20.35 16.18 -32.00
N VAL A 79 19.99 17.21 -31.23
CA VAL A 79 20.89 18.29 -30.79
C VAL A 79 20.93 18.35 -29.28
N HIS A 80 22.10 18.68 -28.72
CA HIS A 80 22.26 18.98 -27.30
C HIS A 80 22.36 20.49 -27.04
N VAL A 81 23.04 21.21 -27.93
CA VAL A 81 23.06 22.67 -28.01
C VAL A 81 23.08 23.04 -29.49
N GLU A 82 22.22 23.96 -29.92
CA GLU A 82 22.17 24.44 -31.31
C GLU A 82 21.79 25.94 -31.33
N ASP A 83 22.44 26.71 -32.19
CA ASP A 83 22.06 28.10 -32.46
C ASP A 83 20.75 28.14 -33.27
N VAL A 84 19.82 29.00 -32.87
CA VAL A 84 18.49 29.10 -33.47
C VAL A 84 18.13 30.55 -33.78
N GLY A 85 17.35 30.76 -34.84
CA GLY A 85 16.96 32.09 -35.31
C GLY A 85 15.70 32.05 -36.18
N PRO A 86 15.35 33.16 -36.84
CA PRO A 86 14.19 33.20 -37.72
C PRO A 86 14.31 32.17 -38.85
N GLY A 87 13.31 31.30 -38.98
CA GLY A 87 13.27 30.17 -39.92
C GLY A 87 13.70 28.83 -39.33
N SER A 88 14.29 28.79 -38.14
CA SER A 88 14.68 27.53 -37.49
C SER A 88 13.45 26.72 -37.09
N VAL A 89 13.48 25.40 -37.38
CA VAL A 89 12.45 24.43 -37.00
C VAL A 89 13.02 23.43 -36.00
N LEU A 90 12.43 23.39 -34.82
CA LEU A 90 12.74 22.44 -33.76
C LEU A 90 11.60 21.43 -33.62
N ARG A 91 11.95 20.21 -33.21
CA ARG A 91 11.00 19.19 -32.78
C ARG A 91 11.43 18.60 -31.46
N PHE A 92 10.47 18.38 -30.57
CA PHE A 92 10.72 17.85 -29.23
C PHE A 92 10.18 16.43 -29.10
N GLY A 93 10.96 15.54 -28.50
CA GLY A 93 10.54 14.17 -28.20
C GLY A 93 10.47 13.17 -29.37
N HIS A 94 10.37 13.62 -30.63
CA HIS A 94 10.55 12.74 -31.79
C HIS A 94 10.88 13.55 -33.08
N PRO A 95 11.81 13.07 -33.94
CA PRO A 95 12.27 13.84 -35.11
C PRO A 95 11.23 14.03 -36.22
N ALA A 96 10.19 13.20 -36.30
CA ALA A 96 9.22 13.22 -37.40
C ALA A 96 7.85 13.80 -37.02
N ASP A 97 7.34 13.45 -35.84
CA ASP A 97 5.96 13.68 -35.40
C ASP A 97 5.88 14.20 -33.95
N GLY A 98 7.00 14.60 -33.35
CA GLY A 98 7.01 15.35 -32.09
C GLY A 98 6.55 16.79 -32.30
N PRO A 99 6.10 17.51 -31.24
CA PRO A 99 5.64 18.90 -31.35
C PRO A 99 6.66 19.77 -32.08
N ARG A 100 6.16 20.51 -33.08
CA ARG A 100 6.99 21.29 -34.00
C ARG A 100 6.98 22.75 -33.59
N ALA A 101 8.14 23.28 -33.25
CA ALA A 101 8.32 24.68 -32.94
C ALA A 101 9.03 25.40 -34.08
N THR A 102 8.44 26.48 -34.57
CA THR A 102 9.03 27.32 -35.64
C THR A 102 9.33 28.70 -35.07
N LEU A 103 10.56 29.15 -35.25
CA LEU A 103 11.01 30.47 -34.82
C LEU A 103 10.84 31.46 -35.97
N THR A 104 10.15 32.57 -35.75
CA THR A 104 9.96 33.64 -36.75
C THR A 104 10.38 34.99 -36.17
N ALA A 105 10.62 35.97 -37.04
CA ALA A 105 10.85 37.35 -36.60
C ALA A 105 9.50 38.03 -36.34
N PRO A 106 9.39 38.92 -35.33
CA PRO A 106 8.14 39.64 -35.06
C PRO A 106 7.73 40.51 -36.26
N GLU A 107 6.48 40.38 -36.70
CA GLU A 107 5.93 41.24 -37.75
C GLU A 107 5.83 42.70 -37.26
N ARG A 108 6.46 43.64 -37.98
CA ARG A 108 6.24 45.08 -37.74
C ARG A 108 4.88 45.48 -38.31
N PRO A 109 3.99 46.12 -37.53
CA PRO A 109 2.77 46.69 -38.10
C PRO A 109 3.13 47.81 -39.10
N GLU A 110 2.63 47.71 -40.32
CA GLU A 110 2.59 48.86 -41.25
C GLU A 110 1.74 49.98 -40.64
N ARG A 111 2.28 51.21 -40.63
CA ARG A 111 1.55 52.40 -40.17
C ARG A 111 0.33 52.63 -41.07
N PRO A 112 -0.89 52.81 -40.53
CA PRO A 112 -2.01 53.29 -41.31
C PRO A 112 -1.80 54.76 -41.70
N ALA A 113 -2.17 55.11 -42.93
CA ALA A 113 -2.19 56.49 -43.43
C ALA A 113 -3.19 57.36 -42.63
N PRO A 114 -2.94 58.68 -42.49
CA PRO A 114 -3.80 59.56 -41.69
C PRO A 114 -5.17 59.78 -42.36
N PRO A 115 -6.28 59.85 -41.60
CA PRO A 115 -7.61 60.08 -42.15
C PRO A 115 -7.88 61.56 -42.45
N GLU A 116 -8.63 61.81 -43.53
CA GLU A 116 -9.18 63.13 -43.90
C GLU A 116 -10.20 63.66 -42.87
N PRO A 117 -10.37 64.99 -42.73
CA PRO A 117 -11.22 65.59 -41.70
C PRO A 117 -12.71 65.54 -42.05
N SER A 118 -13.53 65.02 -41.13
CA SER A 118 -15.00 65.11 -41.18
C SER A 118 -15.53 66.37 -40.47
N PRO A 119 -16.69 66.91 -40.89
CA PRO A 119 -17.22 68.19 -40.41
C PRO A 119 -17.96 68.12 -39.06
N ALA A 120 -18.08 69.28 -38.42
CA ALA A 120 -18.56 69.52 -37.06
C ALA A 120 -20.02 69.12 -36.76
N PRO A 121 -20.38 68.81 -35.49
CA PRO A 121 -21.76 68.51 -35.09
C PRO A 121 -22.53 69.74 -34.56
N ALA A 122 -23.85 69.72 -34.76
CA ALA A 122 -24.85 70.64 -34.21
C ALA A 122 -25.85 69.87 -33.29
N PRO A 123 -26.67 70.53 -32.45
CA PRO A 123 -26.88 70.18 -31.04
C PRO A 123 -28.08 69.27 -30.70
N SER A 124 -28.04 68.73 -29.48
CA SER A 124 -28.99 67.83 -28.84
C SER A 124 -30.31 68.49 -28.37
N PRO A 125 -31.39 67.69 -28.21
CA PRO A 125 -32.45 67.99 -27.26
C PRO A 125 -32.58 66.96 -26.12
N SER A 126 -33.19 67.46 -25.05
CA SER A 126 -33.30 67.00 -23.66
C SER A 126 -34.47 66.02 -23.39
N TRP A 127 -34.37 65.28 -22.27
CA TRP A 127 -35.47 64.53 -21.66
C TRP A 127 -35.95 65.20 -20.36
N PRO A 128 -37.28 65.23 -20.05
CA PRO A 128 -37.80 65.85 -18.83
C PRO A 128 -37.68 64.99 -17.55
N GLN A 129 -37.57 65.72 -16.43
CA GLN A 129 -37.47 65.27 -15.04
C GLN A 129 -38.79 64.74 -14.45
N ALA A 130 -38.69 63.87 -13.44
CA ALA A 130 -39.78 63.47 -12.53
C ALA A 130 -39.77 64.32 -11.23
N PRO A 131 -40.93 64.57 -10.58
CA PRO A 131 -41.01 65.28 -9.29
C PRO A 131 -41.50 64.34 -8.13
N PRO A 132 -41.65 64.78 -6.87
CA PRO A 132 -40.84 64.30 -5.74
C PRO A 132 -41.68 63.56 -4.66
N GLY A 133 -41.00 62.94 -3.68
CA GLY A 133 -41.64 62.09 -2.67
C GLY A 133 -42.05 62.76 -1.36
N SER A 134 -42.40 61.91 -0.37
CA SER A 134 -42.11 62.02 1.08
C SER A 134 -43.17 61.29 1.92
N HIS A 135 -42.73 60.35 2.77
CA HIS A 135 -42.97 60.29 4.22
C HIS A 135 -42.83 58.86 4.78
N VAL A 136 -41.98 58.75 5.82
CA VAL A 136 -41.75 57.60 6.73
C VAL A 136 -42.57 57.87 8.00
N PRO A 137 -42.97 56.87 8.85
CA PRO A 137 -42.05 56.44 9.93
C PRO A 137 -42.15 54.96 10.42
N SER A 138 -41.02 54.48 10.96
CA SER A 138 -40.82 53.55 12.11
C SER A 138 -41.26 52.06 12.10
N GLY A 139 -40.31 51.16 12.39
CA GLY A 139 -40.45 49.68 12.54
C GLY A 139 -41.02 49.20 13.89
N PRO A 140 -40.69 47.99 14.44
CA PRO A 140 -39.85 46.88 13.96
C PRO A 140 -40.59 45.52 13.87
N GLY A 141 -40.11 44.58 13.03
CA GLY A 141 -40.67 43.21 12.98
C GLY A 141 -39.83 42.24 12.14
N ILE A 142 -39.51 41.10 12.73
CA ILE A 142 -38.60 40.01 12.31
C ILE A 142 -39.06 39.35 10.97
N PRO A 143 -38.15 38.79 10.15
CA PRO A 143 -38.38 38.53 8.72
C PRO A 143 -39.23 37.29 8.39
N PRO A 144 -39.79 37.22 7.17
CA PRO A 144 -40.68 36.16 6.71
C PRO A 144 -39.91 34.90 6.29
N ALA A 145 -40.56 33.76 6.48
CA ALA A 145 -40.20 32.49 5.85
C ALA A 145 -40.34 32.61 4.33
N SER A 146 -39.24 32.87 3.64
CA SER A 146 -39.17 32.83 2.18
C SER A 146 -38.80 31.43 1.71
N GLN A 147 -39.73 30.89 0.93
CA GLN A 147 -39.69 29.65 0.17
C GLN A 147 -38.31 29.43 -0.48
N VAL A 148 -37.75 28.25 -0.21
CA VAL A 148 -36.54 27.73 -0.82
C VAL A 148 -36.76 27.60 -2.33
N PRO A 149 -36.01 28.29 -3.21
CA PRO A 149 -36.00 27.99 -4.63
C PRO A 149 -35.37 26.61 -4.86
N PRO A 150 -35.75 25.88 -5.93
CA PRO A 150 -35.26 24.54 -6.17
C PRO A 150 -33.73 24.52 -6.26
N SER A 151 -33.14 23.52 -5.60
CA SER A 151 -31.72 23.21 -5.49
C SER A 151 -30.90 23.56 -6.73
N ALA A 152 -29.84 24.35 -6.52
CA ALA A 152 -28.77 24.56 -7.49
C ALA A 152 -28.09 23.23 -7.89
N PRO A 153 -27.57 23.12 -9.14
CA PRO A 153 -26.91 21.92 -9.64
C PRO A 153 -25.60 21.65 -8.89
N ARG A 154 -25.38 20.37 -8.60
CA ARG A 154 -24.24 19.81 -7.84
C ARG A 154 -22.97 19.85 -8.72
N PRO A 155 -21.77 20.19 -8.22
CA PRO A 155 -20.55 19.90 -8.95
C PRO A 155 -20.16 18.45 -8.66
N SER A 156 -20.75 17.54 -9.42
CA SER A 156 -20.13 16.25 -9.77
C SER A 156 -20.16 16.07 -11.29
N SER A 157 -19.93 17.18 -12.00
CA SER A 157 -19.83 17.20 -13.45
C SER A 157 -18.38 16.94 -13.85
N VAL A 158 -18.08 15.72 -14.28
CA VAL A 158 -17.19 15.57 -15.43
C VAL A 158 -17.97 16.15 -16.63
N SER A 159 -18.04 17.47 -16.74
CA SER A 159 -18.67 18.17 -17.88
C SER A 159 -18.38 19.68 -17.84
N MET A 160 -17.42 20.11 -18.66
CA MET A 160 -17.57 21.11 -19.75
C MET A 160 -16.15 21.48 -20.24
N PRO A 161 -15.77 21.19 -21.51
CA PRO A 161 -14.38 21.25 -22.00
C PRO A 161 -13.73 22.65 -22.09
N ALA A 162 -14.42 23.72 -21.74
CA ALA A 162 -14.02 25.07 -22.12
C ALA A 162 -13.24 25.85 -21.04
N ALA A 163 -12.98 25.29 -19.86
CA ALA A 163 -12.40 26.07 -18.75
C ALA A 163 -11.39 25.35 -17.84
N THR A 164 -11.00 24.10 -18.15
CA THR A 164 -10.07 23.33 -17.31
C THR A 164 -9.11 22.55 -18.18
N GLY A 165 -7.84 22.96 -18.20
CA GLY A 165 -6.76 22.36 -19.02
C GLY A 165 -6.21 21.04 -18.50
N THR A 166 -6.92 20.33 -17.62
CA THR A 166 -6.48 19.05 -17.04
C THR A 166 -7.67 18.14 -16.81
N PHE A 167 -8.15 17.44 -17.84
CA PHE A 167 -8.98 16.23 -17.67
C PHE A 167 -8.81 15.31 -18.87
N ARG A 168 -8.50 14.03 -18.61
CA ARG A 168 -8.18 13.02 -19.63
C ARG A 168 -9.15 13.01 -20.79
N GLN A 169 -8.62 12.92 -22.01
CA GLN A 169 -9.43 12.67 -23.19
C GLN A 169 -10.10 11.29 -23.09
N PRO A 170 -11.34 11.15 -23.58
CA PRO A 170 -12.01 9.86 -23.64
C PRO A 170 -11.13 8.81 -24.33
N THR A 171 -10.88 7.69 -23.64
CA THR A 171 -10.13 6.58 -24.22
C THR A 171 -10.99 5.84 -25.25
N SER A 172 -12.31 5.76 -25.00
CA SER A 172 -13.26 5.18 -25.94
C SER A 172 -14.63 5.85 -25.80
N ILE A 173 -15.31 6.03 -26.93
CA ILE A 173 -16.70 6.52 -26.98
C ILE A 173 -17.52 5.50 -27.76
N ARG A 174 -18.58 5.00 -27.15
CA ARG A 174 -19.47 3.99 -27.73
C ARG A 174 -20.92 4.49 -27.67
N PRO A 175 -21.81 4.09 -28.59
CA PRO A 175 -23.24 4.37 -28.42
C PRO A 175 -23.78 3.66 -27.18
N LEU A 176 -24.74 4.27 -26.49
CA LEU A 176 -25.39 3.65 -25.34
C LEU A 176 -26.05 2.33 -25.76
N PRO A 177 -25.89 1.28 -24.95
CA PRO A 177 -26.44 -0.01 -25.32
C PRO A 177 -27.96 -0.04 -25.20
N THR A 178 -28.58 -0.75 -26.15
CA THR A 178 -30.03 -1.03 -26.17
C THR A 178 -30.38 -2.37 -25.52
N ARG A 179 -29.37 -3.12 -25.08
CA ARG A 179 -29.45 -4.43 -24.43
C ARG A 179 -28.47 -4.48 -23.25
N THR A 180 -28.55 -5.53 -22.43
CA THR A 180 -27.53 -5.78 -21.42
C THR A 180 -26.13 -5.88 -22.04
N VAL A 181 -25.18 -5.13 -21.47
CA VAL A 181 -23.75 -5.14 -21.81
C VAL A 181 -22.99 -5.75 -20.65
N ARG A 182 -22.23 -6.81 -20.94
CA ARG A 182 -21.32 -7.41 -19.97
C ARG A 182 -19.98 -6.69 -20.00
N ILE A 183 -19.47 -6.37 -18.81
CA ILE A 183 -18.21 -5.70 -18.58
C ILE A 183 -17.28 -6.67 -17.87
N GLY A 184 -16.05 -6.83 -18.35
CA GLY A 184 -15.05 -7.65 -17.69
C GLY A 184 -13.79 -7.82 -18.51
N ARG A 185 -12.79 -8.51 -17.94
CA ARG A 185 -11.50 -8.74 -18.61
C ARG A 185 -11.53 -9.84 -19.66
N GLY A 186 -12.49 -10.76 -19.57
CA GLY A 186 -12.63 -11.86 -20.52
C GLY A 186 -12.98 -11.36 -21.92
N ALA A 187 -12.44 -11.99 -22.95
CA ALA A 187 -12.76 -11.68 -24.35
C ALA A 187 -14.22 -12.03 -24.73
N ASP A 188 -14.95 -12.73 -23.86
CA ASP A 188 -16.38 -13.06 -24.01
C ASP A 188 -17.33 -11.94 -23.55
N ASN A 189 -16.80 -10.84 -23.00
CA ASN A 189 -17.60 -9.66 -22.61
C ASN A 189 -17.86 -8.73 -23.80
N ASP A 190 -18.95 -7.99 -23.70
CA ASP A 190 -19.30 -6.95 -24.69
C ASP A 190 -18.36 -5.73 -24.55
N LEU A 191 -17.96 -5.41 -23.31
CA LEU A 191 -16.97 -4.39 -22.97
C LEU A 191 -15.79 -5.06 -22.27
N VAL A 192 -14.69 -5.19 -23.01
CA VAL A 192 -13.46 -5.81 -22.52
C VAL A 192 -12.56 -4.77 -21.85
N VAL A 193 -12.25 -4.96 -20.58
CA VAL A 193 -11.33 -4.11 -19.80
C VAL A 193 -10.03 -4.88 -19.55
N ASP A 194 -8.93 -4.49 -20.20
CA ASP A 194 -7.63 -5.17 -20.09
C ASP A 194 -6.87 -4.78 -18.81
N ASP A 195 -7.35 -5.27 -17.68
CA ASP A 195 -6.80 -4.96 -16.35
C ASP A 195 -6.86 -6.20 -15.45
N LEU A 196 -5.71 -6.70 -14.99
CA LEU A 196 -5.61 -7.90 -14.13
C LEU A 196 -6.32 -7.77 -12.78
N THR A 197 -6.67 -6.56 -12.34
CA THR A 197 -7.50 -6.33 -11.15
C THR A 197 -8.99 -6.53 -11.42
N VAL A 198 -9.41 -6.60 -12.69
CA VAL A 198 -10.79 -6.83 -13.12
C VAL A 198 -11.04 -8.33 -13.31
N SER A 199 -12.10 -8.83 -12.67
CA SER A 199 -12.60 -10.19 -12.89
C SER A 199 -12.92 -10.47 -14.36
N ARG A 200 -12.82 -11.73 -14.80
CA ARG A 200 -13.13 -12.10 -16.19
C ARG A 200 -14.55 -11.71 -16.58
N ARG A 201 -15.53 -11.87 -15.69
CA ARG A 201 -16.85 -11.26 -15.78
C ARG A 201 -17.05 -10.43 -14.52
N HIS A 202 -17.20 -9.11 -14.68
CA HIS A 202 -17.13 -8.18 -13.56
C HIS A 202 -18.50 -7.60 -13.23
N ALA A 203 -19.16 -7.02 -14.23
CA ALA A 203 -20.43 -6.35 -14.04
C ALA A 203 -21.30 -6.43 -15.30
N GLU A 204 -22.58 -6.11 -15.15
CA GLU A 204 -23.53 -5.96 -16.25
C GLU A 204 -24.20 -4.60 -16.18
N LEU A 205 -24.14 -3.86 -17.29
CA LEU A 205 -24.92 -2.65 -17.50
C LEU A 205 -26.23 -3.05 -18.21
N LEU A 206 -27.33 -3.02 -17.47
CA LEU A 206 -28.67 -3.35 -17.96
C LEU A 206 -29.38 -2.10 -18.45
N ALA A 207 -29.85 -2.14 -19.69
CA ALA A 207 -30.78 -1.16 -20.23
C ALA A 207 -32.21 -1.65 -20.01
N HIS A 208 -33.01 -0.92 -19.23
CA HIS A 208 -34.42 -1.24 -19.02
C HIS A 208 -35.29 -0.62 -20.13
N PRO A 209 -36.48 -1.22 -20.42
CA PRO A 209 -37.41 -0.70 -21.44
C PRO A 209 -37.95 0.72 -21.15
N ASP A 210 -37.84 1.18 -19.90
CA ASP A 210 -38.23 2.52 -19.45
C ASP A 210 -37.15 3.60 -19.73
N GLY A 211 -36.05 3.22 -20.38
CA GLY A 211 -34.93 4.11 -20.69
C GLY A 211 -33.97 4.33 -19.53
N THR A 212 -34.09 3.57 -18.44
CA THR A 212 -33.15 3.62 -17.31
C THR A 212 -32.02 2.61 -17.45
N TYR A 213 -30.86 2.94 -16.88
CA TYR A 213 -29.70 2.07 -16.85
C TYR A 213 -29.40 1.62 -15.43
N TRP A 214 -29.03 0.36 -15.26
CA TRP A 214 -28.65 -0.22 -13.98
C TRP A 214 -27.33 -0.96 -14.11
N ILE A 215 -26.40 -0.72 -13.18
CA ILE A 215 -25.16 -1.47 -13.06
C ILE A 215 -25.33 -2.55 -12.00
N HIS A 216 -24.98 -3.78 -12.34
CA HIS A 216 -25.01 -4.93 -11.44
C HIS A 216 -23.63 -5.58 -11.36
N ASP A 217 -23.10 -5.73 -10.15
CA ASP A 217 -21.84 -6.43 -9.90
C ASP A 217 -22.07 -7.94 -9.89
N LEU A 218 -21.24 -8.69 -10.61
CA LEU A 218 -21.33 -10.14 -10.75
C LEU A 218 -20.48 -10.87 -9.69
N ASP A 219 -20.52 -10.40 -8.44
CA ASP A 219 -19.64 -10.83 -7.34
C ASP A 219 -18.15 -10.70 -7.72
N SER A 220 -17.81 -9.54 -8.27
CA SER A 220 -16.45 -9.29 -8.76
C SER A 220 -15.44 -9.23 -7.61
N HIS A 221 -14.18 -9.58 -7.90
CA HIS A 221 -13.14 -9.65 -6.89
C HIS A 221 -12.87 -8.30 -6.21
N ASN A 222 -12.84 -7.23 -7.00
CA ASN A 222 -12.48 -5.90 -6.52
C ASN A 222 -13.68 -4.97 -6.37
N GLY A 223 -14.88 -5.43 -6.72
CA GLY A 223 -16.14 -4.67 -6.66
C GLY A 223 -16.32 -3.70 -7.82
N THR A 224 -17.58 -3.41 -8.12
CA THR A 224 -18.03 -2.31 -8.97
C THR A 224 -18.38 -1.09 -8.12
N PHE A 225 -18.05 0.11 -8.61
CA PHE A 225 -18.23 1.36 -7.88
C PHE A 225 -19.15 2.30 -8.64
N LEU A 226 -19.98 3.05 -7.92
CA LEU A 226 -20.77 4.16 -8.44
C LEU A 226 -20.42 5.40 -7.61
N ASN A 227 -19.82 6.41 -8.24
CA ASN A 227 -19.36 7.64 -7.57
C ASN A 227 -18.49 7.35 -6.33
N GLY A 228 -17.48 6.48 -6.49
CA GLY A 228 -16.56 6.10 -5.43
C GLY A 228 -17.11 5.10 -4.39
N GLN A 229 -18.40 4.78 -4.41
CA GLN A 229 -19.03 3.87 -3.45
C GLN A 229 -19.25 2.47 -4.03
N PRO A 230 -18.96 1.40 -3.29
CA PRO A 230 -19.17 0.04 -3.78
C PRO A 230 -20.66 -0.27 -3.92
N VAL A 231 -21.05 -0.86 -5.05
CA VAL A 231 -22.44 -1.22 -5.35
C VAL A 231 -22.55 -2.69 -5.76
N THR A 232 -23.63 -3.34 -5.35
CA THR A 232 -24.02 -4.66 -5.88
C THR A 232 -25.01 -4.51 -7.04
N SER A 233 -25.94 -3.57 -6.90
CA SER A 233 -26.84 -3.14 -7.96
C SER A 233 -27.23 -1.70 -7.70
N ALA A 234 -27.16 -0.85 -8.72
CA ALA A 234 -27.55 0.55 -8.60
C ALA A 234 -28.02 1.11 -9.95
N ARG A 235 -28.94 2.07 -9.90
CA ARG A 235 -29.34 2.85 -11.07
C ARG A 235 -28.22 3.81 -11.45
N VAL A 236 -27.92 3.91 -12.75
CA VAL A 236 -26.91 4.82 -13.33
C VAL A 236 -27.63 5.95 -14.06
N THR A 237 -27.22 7.19 -13.77
CA THR A 237 -27.70 8.41 -14.42
C THR A 237 -26.55 9.08 -15.20
N PRO A 238 -26.84 10.06 -16.08
CA PRO A 238 -25.81 10.72 -16.89
C PRO A 238 -24.65 11.35 -16.14
N ASP A 239 -24.91 11.81 -14.91
CA ASP A 239 -23.89 12.45 -14.06
C ASP A 239 -23.13 11.45 -13.18
N ASP A 240 -23.46 10.16 -13.26
CA ASP A 240 -22.82 9.13 -12.44
C ASP A 240 -21.58 8.55 -13.13
N ILE A 241 -20.58 8.24 -12.30
CA ILE A 241 -19.33 7.59 -12.71
C ILE A 241 -19.36 6.14 -12.22
N VAL A 242 -19.28 5.20 -13.15
CA VAL A 242 -19.14 3.77 -12.86
C VAL A 242 -17.67 3.38 -12.91
N GLY A 243 -17.10 2.97 -11.77
CA GLY A 243 -15.71 2.54 -11.65
C GLY A 243 -15.55 1.03 -11.70
N VAL A 244 -14.70 0.53 -12.59
CA VAL A 244 -14.31 -0.89 -12.72
C VAL A 244 -12.80 -0.99 -12.95
N GLY A 245 -12.07 -1.47 -11.94
CA GLY A 245 -10.60 -1.50 -11.98
C GLY A 245 -10.00 -0.09 -12.15
N HIS A 246 -9.13 0.06 -13.14
CA HIS A 246 -8.56 1.34 -13.56
C HIS A 246 -9.43 2.12 -14.57
N SER A 247 -10.55 1.57 -15.04
CA SER A 247 -11.48 2.25 -15.95
C SER A 247 -12.63 2.92 -15.22
N ALA A 248 -13.04 4.10 -15.70
CA ALA A 248 -14.25 4.80 -15.32
C ALA A 248 -15.17 4.98 -16.53
N PHE A 249 -16.48 4.81 -16.33
CA PHE A 249 -17.49 4.92 -17.37
C PHE A 249 -18.54 5.96 -17.00
N CYS A 250 -18.90 6.82 -17.95
CA CYS A 250 -19.95 7.83 -17.80
C CYS A 250 -20.96 7.72 -18.94
N LEU A 251 -22.23 8.06 -18.68
CA LEU A 251 -23.27 8.11 -19.71
C LEU A 251 -23.45 9.57 -20.16
N VAL A 252 -22.94 9.93 -21.34
CA VAL A 252 -23.04 11.31 -21.87
C VAL A 252 -24.00 11.33 -23.04
N GLY A 253 -25.20 11.89 -22.84
CA GLY A 253 -26.24 11.95 -23.86
C GLY A 253 -26.67 10.54 -24.31
N SER A 254 -26.34 10.19 -25.55
CA SER A 254 -26.59 8.85 -26.13
C SER A 254 -25.33 7.98 -26.22
N GLN A 255 -24.27 8.34 -25.50
CA GLN A 255 -22.97 7.66 -25.55
C GLN A 255 -22.53 7.14 -24.17
N LEU A 256 -21.87 5.98 -24.18
CA LEU A 256 -21.06 5.47 -23.08
C LEU A 256 -19.61 5.89 -23.32
N VAL A 257 -19.07 6.70 -22.42
CA VAL A 257 -17.71 7.25 -22.49
C VAL A 257 -16.82 6.52 -21.48
N GLU A 258 -15.69 6.02 -21.92
CA GLU A 258 -14.68 5.32 -21.10
C GLU A 258 -13.45 6.22 -20.90
N PHE A 259 -13.02 6.32 -19.65
CA PHE A 259 -11.79 6.97 -19.22
C PHE A 259 -10.91 5.93 -18.53
N THR A 260 -9.81 5.54 -19.17
CA THR A 260 -8.87 4.58 -18.59
C THR A 260 -7.72 5.30 -17.91
N ASP A 261 -7.39 4.84 -16.70
CA ASP A 261 -6.19 5.32 -16.02
C ASP A 261 -4.94 4.70 -16.65
N THR A 262 -4.28 5.45 -17.52
CA THR A 262 -3.05 5.03 -18.23
C THR A 262 -1.78 5.18 -17.39
N GLY A 263 -1.88 5.64 -16.13
CA GLY A 263 -0.74 5.91 -15.25
C GLY A 263 -0.48 7.40 -15.01
N GLU A 264 -0.80 8.24 -15.98
CA GLU A 264 -0.63 9.70 -15.93
C GLU A 264 -1.67 10.32 -14.99
N VAL A 265 -1.27 10.64 -13.76
CA VAL A 265 -2.18 11.13 -12.71
C VAL A 265 -1.62 12.36 -12.01
N SER A 266 -2.42 13.42 -11.92
CA SER A 266 -2.14 14.56 -11.06
C SER A 266 -2.73 14.39 -9.65
N LEU A 267 -2.12 15.06 -8.67
CA LEU A 267 -2.59 15.13 -7.29
C LEU A 267 -2.60 16.59 -6.82
N ASP A 268 -3.76 17.14 -6.49
CA ASP A 268 -3.87 18.50 -5.93
C ASP A 268 -4.20 18.45 -4.44
N VAL A 269 -3.34 19.06 -3.63
CA VAL A 269 -3.49 19.15 -2.18
C VAL A 269 -3.97 20.55 -1.82
N GLN A 270 -5.09 20.67 -1.13
CA GLN A 270 -5.75 21.94 -0.84
C GLN A 270 -6.02 22.11 0.65
N ASP A 271 -5.39 23.12 1.26
CA ASP A 271 -5.61 23.63 2.61
C ASP A 271 -5.62 22.52 3.68
N LEU A 272 -4.70 21.57 3.53
CA LEU A 272 -4.64 20.36 4.34
C LEU A 272 -4.26 20.68 5.79
N ALA A 273 -5.05 20.23 6.76
CA ALA A 273 -4.75 20.39 8.17
C ALA A 273 -5.02 19.11 8.97
N VAL A 274 -4.07 18.73 9.82
CA VAL A 274 -4.15 17.54 10.68
C VAL A 274 -3.84 17.91 12.11
N THR A 275 -4.78 17.63 13.01
CA THR A 275 -4.68 17.87 14.44
C THR A 275 -4.71 16.55 15.22
N VAL A 276 -4.10 16.55 16.41
CA VAL A 276 -4.10 15.42 17.36
C VAL A 276 -4.47 15.92 18.76
N ASP A 277 -4.64 14.98 19.69
CA ASP A 277 -4.95 15.27 21.10
C ASP A 277 -6.24 16.08 21.31
N ARG A 278 -7.26 15.78 20.49
CA ARG A 278 -8.54 16.49 20.41
C ARG A 278 -8.36 17.97 20.02
N GLY A 279 -7.54 18.22 19.01
CA GLY A 279 -7.29 19.56 18.49
C GLY A 279 -6.23 20.37 19.24
N ARG A 280 -5.55 19.79 20.25
CA ARG A 280 -4.54 20.51 21.05
C ARG A 280 -3.20 20.69 20.35
N LYS A 281 -2.91 19.86 19.35
CA LYS A 281 -1.65 19.92 18.62
C LYS A 281 -1.90 19.77 17.12
N THR A 282 -1.51 20.77 16.35
CA THR A 282 -1.51 20.71 14.90
C THR A 282 -0.20 20.07 14.42
N LEU A 283 -0.32 19.07 13.55
CA LEU A 283 0.81 18.35 12.96
C LEU A 283 1.05 18.75 11.51
N ILE A 284 0.01 19.19 10.80
CA ILE A 284 0.02 19.73 9.44
C ILE A 284 -0.94 20.92 9.44
N ASP A 285 -0.52 22.06 8.87
CA ASP A 285 -1.24 23.33 8.95
C ASP A 285 -1.25 24.03 7.58
N GLU A 286 -2.44 24.12 6.98
CA GLU A 286 -2.74 24.81 5.71
C GLU A 286 -1.73 24.49 4.59
N VAL A 287 -1.46 23.20 4.37
CA VAL A 287 -0.54 22.74 3.32
C VAL A 287 -1.30 22.62 2.00
N SER A 288 -0.84 23.37 0.99
CA SER A 288 -1.40 23.40 -0.37
C SER A 288 -0.29 23.29 -1.40
N PHE A 289 -0.37 22.33 -2.32
CA PHE A 289 0.55 22.19 -3.45
C PHE A 289 -0.03 21.24 -4.51
N PRO A 290 0.26 21.49 -5.80
CA PRO A 290 -0.05 20.54 -6.87
C PRO A 290 1.04 19.48 -7.01
N VAL A 291 0.73 18.36 -7.65
CA VAL A 291 1.69 17.38 -8.15
C VAL A 291 1.23 17.00 -9.54
N GLY A 292 2.05 17.31 -10.54
CA GLY A 292 1.73 17.00 -11.92
C GLY A 292 1.84 15.50 -12.23
N GLU A 293 1.33 15.10 -13.39
CA GLU A 293 1.45 13.73 -13.91
C GLU A 293 2.92 13.36 -14.13
N LYS A 294 3.33 12.09 -14.01
CA LYS A 294 4.72 11.67 -14.28
C LYS A 294 5.79 12.46 -13.51
N CYS A 295 5.41 13.04 -12.37
CA CYS A 295 6.27 13.87 -11.54
C CYS A 295 6.93 13.02 -10.45
N LEU A 296 8.23 13.19 -10.25
CA LEU A 296 8.96 12.72 -9.07
C LEU A 296 9.06 13.87 -8.06
N LEU A 297 8.24 13.82 -7.01
CA LEU A 297 8.24 14.79 -5.92
C LEU A 297 9.04 14.26 -4.73
N GLY A 298 10.08 15.00 -4.32
CA GLY A 298 10.78 14.79 -3.06
C GLY A 298 10.12 15.57 -1.92
N VAL A 299 9.84 14.94 -0.79
CA VAL A 299 9.33 15.58 0.44
C VAL A 299 10.38 15.45 1.53
N VAL A 300 10.93 16.60 1.96
CA VAL A 300 12.04 16.67 2.90
C VAL A 300 11.74 17.62 4.06
N GLY A 301 12.55 17.56 5.11
CA GLY A 301 12.45 18.43 6.28
C GLY A 301 12.98 17.75 7.54
N PRO A 302 13.16 18.50 8.64
CA PRO A 302 13.72 17.97 9.88
C PRO A 302 12.81 16.92 10.54
N SER A 303 13.36 16.23 11.54
CA SER A 303 12.59 15.24 12.31
C SER A 303 11.40 15.91 13.00
N GLY A 304 10.21 15.31 12.87
CA GLY A 304 8.98 15.86 13.46
C GLY A 304 8.33 17.01 12.70
N SER A 305 8.80 17.36 11.49
CA SER A 305 8.16 18.37 10.62
C SER A 305 6.80 17.95 10.03
N GLY A 306 6.33 16.74 10.29
CA GLY A 306 5.03 16.25 9.82
C GLY A 306 5.07 15.37 8.58
N LYS A 307 6.24 15.07 7.98
CA LYS A 307 6.40 14.22 6.77
C LYS A 307 5.53 12.95 6.73
N SER A 308 5.65 12.07 7.72
CA SER A 308 4.84 10.84 7.77
C SER A 308 3.36 11.12 8.04
N THR A 309 3.02 12.25 8.68
CA THR A 309 1.62 12.66 8.87
C THR A 309 1.02 13.13 7.55
N LEU A 310 1.77 13.92 6.77
CA LEU A 310 1.41 14.32 5.42
C LEU A 310 1.22 13.09 4.53
N LEU A 311 2.17 12.15 4.53
CA LEU A 311 2.08 10.91 3.76
C LEU A 311 0.78 10.11 4.04
N ASN A 312 0.42 9.97 5.31
CA ASN A 312 -0.80 9.26 5.71
C ASN A 312 -2.09 10.00 5.29
N ALA A 313 -2.04 11.34 5.23
CA ALA A 313 -3.14 12.15 4.72
C ALA A 313 -3.27 12.04 3.20
N LEU A 314 -2.16 12.19 2.45
CA LEU A 314 -2.15 12.07 0.99
C LEU A 314 -2.52 10.68 0.47
N THR A 315 -2.30 9.64 1.28
CA THR A 315 -2.69 8.25 0.94
C THR A 315 -4.10 7.89 1.43
N GLY A 316 -4.80 8.79 2.12
CA GLY A 316 -6.12 8.55 2.72
C GLY A 316 -6.14 7.52 3.87
N LEU A 317 -4.99 6.97 4.28
CA LEU A 317 -4.87 6.05 5.43
C LEU A 317 -5.28 6.72 6.75
N ARG A 318 -4.98 8.01 6.87
CA ARG A 318 -5.47 8.88 7.92
C ARG A 318 -5.94 10.19 7.27
N PRO A 319 -7.23 10.32 6.93
CA PRO A 319 -7.77 11.55 6.36
C PRO A 319 -7.44 12.76 7.22
N ALA A 320 -7.23 13.89 6.58
CA ALA A 320 -7.03 15.16 7.27
C ALA A 320 -8.31 15.64 7.97
N ASP A 321 -8.17 16.49 8.99
CA ASP A 321 -9.31 17.07 9.69
C ASP A 321 -9.94 18.21 8.89
N ARG A 322 -9.13 18.91 8.06
CA ARG A 322 -9.57 19.93 7.09
C ARG A 322 -8.74 19.83 5.80
N GLY A 323 -9.29 20.40 4.74
CA GLY A 323 -8.69 20.38 3.40
C GLY A 323 -9.07 19.15 2.58
N THR A 324 -8.71 19.15 1.32
CA THR A 324 -9.02 18.11 0.34
C THR A 324 -7.76 17.64 -0.39
N VAL A 325 -7.82 16.40 -0.85
CA VAL A 325 -6.80 15.82 -1.73
C VAL A 325 -7.54 15.35 -2.98
N LEU A 326 -7.26 15.98 -4.12
CA LEU A 326 -7.89 15.67 -5.39
C LEU A 326 -6.95 14.79 -6.22
N TYR A 327 -7.43 13.62 -6.60
CA TYR A 327 -6.78 12.69 -7.52
C TYR A 327 -7.42 12.88 -8.90
N ASP A 328 -6.71 13.48 -9.85
CA ASP A 328 -7.26 13.77 -11.19
C ASP A 328 -8.63 14.50 -11.10
N GLY A 329 -8.69 15.50 -10.19
CA GLY A 329 -9.89 16.27 -9.85
C GLY A 329 -10.95 15.56 -8.98
N ARG A 330 -10.78 14.28 -8.63
CA ARG A 330 -11.70 13.53 -7.76
C ARG A 330 -11.26 13.57 -6.30
N ASP A 331 -12.18 13.83 -5.38
CA ASP A 331 -11.86 13.85 -3.94
C ASP A 331 -11.47 12.44 -3.43
N LEU A 332 -10.22 12.30 -3.01
CA LEU A 332 -9.65 11.04 -2.52
C LEU A 332 -10.34 10.52 -1.26
N TYR A 333 -10.77 11.40 -0.35
CA TYR A 333 -11.37 10.98 0.91
C TYR A 333 -12.80 10.48 0.69
N ARG A 334 -13.54 11.15 -0.19
CA ARG A 334 -14.90 10.76 -0.58
C ARG A 334 -14.90 9.45 -1.37
N ASP A 335 -14.01 9.33 -2.35
CA ASP A 335 -13.95 8.20 -3.29
C ASP A 335 -12.90 7.15 -2.89
N TYR A 336 -12.46 7.17 -1.62
CA TYR A 336 -11.33 6.38 -1.12
C TYR A 336 -11.44 4.89 -1.41
N ALA A 337 -12.65 4.33 -1.31
CA ALA A 337 -12.89 2.90 -1.52
C ALA A 337 -12.50 2.45 -2.94
N GLU A 338 -12.72 3.32 -3.92
CA GLU A 338 -12.35 3.10 -5.32
C GLU A 338 -10.86 3.42 -5.55
N LEU A 339 -10.45 4.64 -5.18
CA LEU A 339 -9.16 5.25 -5.55
C LEU A 339 -7.95 4.64 -4.85
N ARG A 340 -8.10 4.12 -3.61
CA ARG A 340 -6.99 3.49 -2.86
C ARG A 340 -6.29 2.35 -3.63
N ARG A 341 -6.97 1.74 -4.60
CA ARG A 341 -6.42 0.64 -5.42
C ARG A 341 -5.43 1.13 -6.48
N ARG A 342 -5.51 2.41 -6.84
CA ARG A 342 -4.63 3.09 -7.79
C ARG A 342 -3.40 3.71 -7.12
N ILE A 343 -3.34 3.61 -5.79
CA ILE A 343 -2.27 4.17 -4.96
C ILE A 343 -1.41 3.03 -4.41
N GLY A 344 -0.13 3.02 -4.76
CA GLY A 344 0.87 2.14 -4.15
C GLY A 344 1.55 2.84 -2.98
N LEU A 345 1.78 2.12 -1.87
CA LEU A 345 2.54 2.64 -0.73
C LEU A 345 3.66 1.68 -0.35
N VAL A 346 4.90 2.16 -0.45
CA VAL A 346 6.10 1.45 -0.03
C VAL A 346 6.53 2.01 1.32
N PRO A 347 6.40 1.24 2.42
CA PRO A 347 6.79 1.70 3.75
C PRO A 347 8.31 1.82 3.91
N GLN A 348 8.74 2.47 5.00
CA GLN A 348 10.14 2.59 5.40
C GLN A 348 10.80 1.21 5.55
N ASP A 349 10.22 0.35 6.40
CA ASP A 349 10.72 -1.02 6.62
C ASP A 349 10.45 -1.93 5.41
N ASP A 350 11.44 -2.74 5.04
CA ASP A 350 11.29 -3.79 4.02
C ASP A 350 10.50 -4.98 4.57
N ILE A 351 9.16 -4.89 4.53
CA ILE A 351 8.25 -5.94 4.99
C ILE A 351 8.20 -7.07 3.94
N LEU A 352 9.19 -7.97 3.99
CA LEU A 352 9.41 -9.05 3.01
C LEU A 352 9.60 -10.41 3.70
N HIS A 353 9.24 -11.49 2.99
CA HIS A 353 9.60 -12.86 3.38
C HIS A 353 11.05 -13.16 2.98
N LEU A 354 11.99 -12.86 3.87
CA LEU A 354 13.43 -12.91 3.60
C LEU A 354 13.96 -14.29 3.16
N GLN A 355 13.31 -15.38 3.60
CA GLN A 355 13.70 -16.76 3.26
C GLN A 355 13.32 -17.16 1.82
N LEU A 356 12.40 -16.43 1.18
CA LEU A 356 11.95 -16.74 -0.18
C LEU A 356 12.88 -16.11 -1.22
N THR A 357 12.88 -16.69 -2.42
CA THR A 357 13.50 -16.05 -3.59
C THR A 357 12.64 -14.90 -4.09
N VAL A 358 13.24 -13.95 -4.81
CA VAL A 358 12.53 -12.80 -5.41
C VAL A 358 11.33 -13.26 -6.23
N ARG A 359 11.52 -14.22 -7.13
CA ARG A 359 10.44 -14.79 -7.96
C ARG A 359 9.29 -15.35 -7.13
N ARG A 360 9.60 -16.12 -6.08
CA ARG A 360 8.58 -16.76 -5.24
C ARG A 360 7.81 -15.72 -4.45
N ALA A 361 8.48 -14.72 -3.89
CA ALA A 361 7.83 -13.64 -3.16
C ALA A 361 6.83 -12.88 -4.04
N LEU A 362 7.25 -12.48 -5.25
CA LEU A 362 6.37 -11.81 -6.22
C LEU A 362 5.24 -12.70 -6.71
N THR A 363 5.51 -13.98 -6.96
CA THR A 363 4.48 -14.94 -7.39
C THR A 363 3.41 -15.14 -6.32
N TYR A 364 3.79 -15.33 -5.05
CA TYR A 364 2.81 -15.48 -3.98
C TYR A 364 2.03 -14.19 -3.70
N ALA A 365 2.67 -13.02 -3.85
CA ALA A 365 1.99 -11.74 -3.75
C ALA A 365 0.98 -11.55 -4.90
N ALA A 366 1.35 -11.90 -6.13
CA ALA A 366 0.44 -11.91 -7.28
C ALA A 366 -0.71 -12.91 -7.10
N GLU A 367 -0.44 -14.10 -6.57
CA GLU A 367 -1.47 -15.08 -6.21
C GLU A 367 -2.43 -14.57 -5.14
N LEU A 368 -2.09 -13.57 -4.31
CA LEU A 368 -2.98 -13.01 -3.28
C LEU A 368 -3.66 -11.70 -3.69
N ARG A 369 -3.04 -10.92 -4.61
CA ARG A 369 -3.54 -9.61 -5.05
C ARG A 369 -4.47 -9.69 -6.27
N PHE A 370 -4.33 -10.69 -7.12
CA PHE A 370 -5.17 -10.83 -8.33
C PHE A 370 -6.37 -11.74 -8.10
N PRO A 371 -7.47 -11.56 -8.85
CA PRO A 371 -8.62 -12.46 -8.84
C PRO A 371 -8.25 -13.95 -9.00
N ASP A 372 -9.05 -14.85 -8.42
CA ASP A 372 -8.83 -16.31 -8.48
C ASP A 372 -8.87 -16.84 -9.93
N ASP A 373 -9.67 -16.22 -10.80
CA ASP A 373 -9.88 -16.56 -12.20
C ASP A 373 -8.76 -16.07 -13.15
N THR A 374 -7.75 -15.35 -12.63
CA THR A 374 -6.55 -15.00 -13.40
C THR A 374 -5.73 -16.25 -13.72
N ALA A 375 -5.36 -16.42 -14.99
CA ALA A 375 -4.58 -17.58 -15.41
C ALA A 375 -3.17 -17.53 -14.80
N ARG A 376 -2.57 -18.69 -14.56
CA ARG A 376 -1.21 -18.77 -14.02
C ARG A 376 -0.18 -18.10 -14.95
N SER A 377 -0.36 -18.22 -16.27
CA SER A 377 0.49 -17.57 -17.28
C SER A 377 0.39 -16.04 -17.22
N GLU A 378 -0.82 -15.49 -17.05
CA GLU A 378 -1.05 -14.04 -16.91
C GLU A 378 -0.35 -13.48 -15.65
N ARG A 379 -0.51 -14.16 -14.50
CA ARG A 379 0.19 -13.78 -13.27
C ARG A 379 1.71 -13.85 -13.45
N GLN A 380 2.20 -14.89 -14.13
CA GLN A 380 3.64 -15.08 -14.36
C GLN A 380 4.20 -14.00 -15.28
N ALA A 381 3.50 -13.68 -16.38
CA ALA A 381 3.88 -12.59 -17.28
C ALA A 381 3.96 -11.26 -16.54
N ARG A 382 2.99 -10.95 -15.67
CA ARG A 382 3.03 -9.72 -14.86
C ARG A 382 4.21 -9.70 -13.87
N VAL A 383 4.53 -10.83 -13.25
CA VAL A 383 5.71 -10.96 -12.38
C VAL A 383 7.00 -10.74 -13.16
N ASP A 384 7.11 -11.31 -14.36
CA ASP A 384 8.29 -11.15 -15.21
C ASP A 384 8.43 -9.69 -15.69
N GLU A 385 7.34 -9.03 -16.10
CA GLU A 385 7.31 -7.60 -16.45
C GLU A 385 7.89 -6.73 -15.32
N VAL A 386 7.44 -6.93 -14.09
CA VAL A 386 7.93 -6.17 -12.91
C VAL A 386 9.40 -6.48 -12.58
N ILE A 387 9.84 -7.73 -12.79
CA ILE A 387 11.25 -8.12 -12.58
C ILE A 387 12.17 -7.41 -13.58
N GLU A 388 11.74 -7.29 -14.84
CA GLU A 388 12.49 -6.56 -15.87
C GLU A 388 12.50 -5.07 -15.58
N GLU A 389 11.33 -4.48 -15.31
CA GLU A 389 11.15 -3.05 -15.01
C GLU A 389 12.07 -2.55 -13.88
N LEU A 390 12.29 -3.36 -12.84
CA LEU A 390 13.13 -3.00 -11.70
C LEU A 390 14.58 -3.50 -11.79
N GLY A 391 14.96 -4.11 -12.92
CA GLY A 391 16.31 -4.63 -13.15
C GLY A 391 16.69 -5.76 -12.19
N LEU A 392 15.74 -6.62 -11.82
CA LEU A 392 15.93 -7.73 -10.86
C LEU A 392 16.25 -9.07 -11.53
N ARG A 393 16.31 -9.12 -12.88
CA ARG A 393 16.48 -10.36 -13.68
C ARG A 393 17.62 -11.25 -13.20
N GLN A 394 18.79 -10.68 -12.91
CA GLN A 394 19.97 -11.45 -12.46
C GLN A 394 19.91 -11.95 -11.01
N ARG A 395 18.88 -11.56 -10.25
CA ARG A 395 18.72 -11.87 -8.81
C ARG A 395 17.44 -12.63 -8.52
N VAL A 396 16.71 -13.02 -9.55
CA VAL A 396 15.36 -13.58 -9.49
C VAL A 396 15.25 -14.85 -8.64
N ASP A 397 16.28 -15.70 -8.69
CA ASP A 397 16.35 -16.97 -7.95
C ASP A 397 17.15 -16.87 -6.65
N GLN A 398 17.64 -15.68 -6.30
CA GLN A 398 18.36 -15.48 -5.04
C GLN A 398 17.39 -15.28 -3.88
N PRO A 399 17.68 -15.86 -2.69
CA PRO A 399 16.94 -15.55 -1.47
C PRO A 399 17.02 -14.06 -1.12
N ILE A 400 15.91 -13.48 -0.66
CA ILE A 400 15.84 -12.03 -0.37
C ILE A 400 16.82 -11.64 0.76
N HIS A 401 17.08 -12.52 1.74
CA HIS A 401 18.01 -12.24 2.83
C HIS A 401 19.46 -12.01 2.37
N SER A 402 19.87 -12.49 1.19
CA SER A 402 21.22 -12.32 0.65
C SER A 402 21.38 -11.09 -0.24
N LEU A 403 20.30 -10.36 -0.51
CA LEU A 403 20.33 -9.16 -1.35
C LEU A 403 20.90 -7.95 -0.59
N SER A 404 21.49 -7.00 -1.33
CA SER A 404 21.88 -5.70 -0.77
C SER A 404 20.67 -4.87 -0.34
N GLY A 405 20.89 -3.84 0.48
CA GLY A 405 19.80 -2.95 0.94
C GLY A 405 18.99 -2.35 -0.22
N GLY A 406 19.66 -1.76 -1.21
CA GLY A 406 19.00 -1.19 -2.39
C GLY A 406 18.26 -2.24 -3.24
N GLN A 407 18.78 -3.46 -3.35
CA GLN A 407 18.11 -4.56 -4.04
C GLN A 407 16.85 -5.03 -3.30
N ARG A 408 16.89 -5.12 -1.97
CA ARG A 408 15.71 -5.42 -1.16
C ARG A 408 14.65 -4.33 -1.30
N LYS A 409 15.05 -3.05 -1.33
CA LYS A 409 14.11 -1.95 -1.56
C LYS A 409 13.42 -2.08 -2.92
N ARG A 410 14.15 -2.41 -3.98
CA ARG A 410 13.57 -2.71 -5.30
C ARG A 410 12.53 -3.82 -5.23
N VAL A 411 12.78 -4.90 -4.48
CA VAL A 411 11.78 -5.97 -4.27
C VAL A 411 10.56 -5.45 -3.49
N SER A 412 10.74 -4.53 -2.54
CA SER A 412 9.63 -3.90 -1.82
C SER A 412 8.74 -3.05 -2.75
N VAL A 413 9.36 -2.29 -3.66
CA VAL A 413 8.68 -1.53 -4.72
C VAL A 413 7.98 -2.49 -5.70
N ALA A 414 8.65 -3.57 -6.10
CA ALA A 414 8.12 -4.59 -7.01
C ALA A 414 6.78 -5.18 -6.54
N LEU A 415 6.65 -5.42 -5.23
CA LEU A 415 5.41 -5.93 -4.65
C LEU A 415 4.21 -4.99 -4.84
N GLU A 416 4.44 -3.67 -4.79
CA GLU A 416 3.40 -2.68 -5.02
C GLU A 416 3.13 -2.47 -6.51
N LEU A 417 4.16 -2.58 -7.36
CA LEU A 417 4.00 -2.45 -8.80
C LEU A 417 3.18 -3.59 -9.42
N LEU A 418 3.03 -4.75 -8.77
CA LEU A 418 2.20 -5.84 -9.30
C LEU A 418 0.82 -5.36 -9.78
N THR A 419 0.17 -4.47 -9.04
CA THR A 419 -1.17 -3.94 -9.35
C THR A 419 -1.19 -2.72 -10.28
N LYS A 420 -0.05 -2.33 -10.87
CA LYS A 420 0.10 -1.16 -11.75
C LYS A 420 -0.47 0.15 -11.15
N PRO A 421 -0.09 0.56 -9.93
CA PRO A 421 -0.55 1.82 -9.38
C PRO A 421 -0.05 3.00 -10.23
N SER A 422 -0.94 3.96 -10.50
CA SER A 422 -0.61 5.21 -11.20
C SER A 422 0.09 6.21 -10.29
N LEU A 423 -0.21 6.16 -8.99
CA LEU A 423 0.39 7.02 -7.96
C LEU A 423 1.16 6.17 -6.95
N LEU A 424 2.45 6.41 -6.79
CA LEU A 424 3.34 5.65 -5.90
C LEU A 424 3.90 6.55 -4.79
N PHE A 425 3.65 6.17 -3.55
CA PHE A 425 4.22 6.81 -2.36
C PHE A 425 5.32 5.93 -1.77
N LEU A 426 6.45 6.54 -1.42
CA LEU A 426 7.54 5.86 -0.74
C LEU A 426 7.93 6.60 0.53
N ASP A 427 7.89 5.90 1.66
CA ASP A 427 8.37 6.40 2.95
C ASP A 427 9.83 5.99 3.13
N GLU A 428 10.72 6.97 3.18
CA GLU A 428 12.17 6.85 3.36
C GLU A 428 12.83 5.69 2.56
N PRO A 429 12.70 5.67 1.23
CA PRO A 429 13.17 4.53 0.43
C PRO A 429 14.69 4.35 0.43
N THR A 430 15.45 5.38 0.80
CA THR A 430 16.92 5.36 0.81
C THR A 430 17.53 5.33 2.21
N SER A 431 16.70 5.26 3.27
CA SER A 431 17.19 5.18 4.65
C SER A 431 18.11 3.97 4.87
N GLY A 432 19.27 4.21 5.48
CA GLY A 432 20.23 3.17 5.82
C GLY A 432 20.98 2.55 4.62
N LEU A 433 20.87 3.15 3.43
CA LEU A 433 21.66 2.77 2.26
C LEU A 433 22.96 3.57 2.19
N ASP A 434 23.99 2.99 1.57
CA ASP A 434 25.17 3.75 1.19
C ASP A 434 24.84 4.72 0.03
N PRO A 435 25.64 5.79 -0.17
CA PRO A 435 25.36 6.80 -1.20
C PRO A 435 25.20 6.26 -2.62
N GLY A 436 25.92 5.19 -2.98
CA GLY A 436 25.82 4.59 -4.31
C GLY A 436 24.49 3.86 -4.51
N MET A 437 24.03 3.13 -3.49
CA MET A 437 22.72 2.49 -3.49
C MET A 437 21.57 3.48 -3.40
N ASP A 438 21.68 4.55 -2.62
CA ASP A 438 20.70 5.66 -2.56
C ASP A 438 20.43 6.21 -3.96
N ARG A 439 21.49 6.66 -4.64
CA ARG A 439 21.41 7.19 -6.00
C ARG A 439 20.79 6.20 -6.98
N SER A 440 21.15 4.92 -6.87
CA SER A 440 20.61 3.86 -7.72
C SER A 440 19.11 3.62 -7.50
N VAL A 441 18.61 3.75 -6.27
CA VAL A 441 17.19 3.66 -5.96
C VAL A 441 16.45 4.90 -6.49
N MET A 442 16.98 6.11 -6.28
CA MET A 442 16.36 7.34 -6.77
C MET A 442 16.25 7.38 -8.30
N HIS A 443 17.28 6.96 -9.04
CA HIS A 443 17.20 6.85 -10.50
C HIS A 443 16.19 5.79 -10.97
N MET A 444 15.99 4.70 -10.21
CA MET A 444 14.94 3.73 -10.51
C MET A 444 13.55 4.35 -10.33
N LEU A 445 13.34 5.16 -9.28
CA LEU A 445 12.08 5.87 -9.06
C LEU A 445 11.82 6.94 -10.14
N ARG A 446 12.87 7.63 -10.61
CA ARG A 446 12.82 8.52 -11.77
C ARG A 446 12.35 7.78 -13.03
N GLY A 447 12.93 6.61 -13.31
CA GLY A 447 12.52 5.77 -14.43
C GLY A 447 11.04 5.39 -14.37
N LEU A 448 10.53 5.04 -13.17
CA LEU A 448 9.09 4.78 -12.98
C LEU A 448 8.22 6.01 -13.29
N ALA A 449 8.72 7.21 -12.98
CA ALA A 449 8.02 8.45 -13.29
C ALA A 449 8.03 8.76 -14.79
N ASP A 450 9.18 8.56 -15.44
CA ASP A 450 9.33 8.68 -16.90
C ASP A 450 8.40 7.71 -17.65
N ASP A 451 8.20 6.51 -17.12
CA ASP A 451 7.31 5.48 -17.66
C ASP A 451 5.80 5.79 -17.51
N GLY A 452 5.42 6.91 -16.87
CA GLY A 452 4.02 7.33 -16.78
C GLY A 452 3.49 7.59 -15.38
N ARG A 453 4.20 7.20 -14.32
CA ARG A 453 3.65 7.20 -12.95
C ARG A 453 3.97 8.48 -12.20
N THR A 454 3.09 8.88 -11.30
CA THR A 454 3.42 9.96 -10.36
C THR A 454 4.02 9.36 -9.10
N VAL A 455 5.19 9.83 -8.69
CA VAL A 455 5.98 9.24 -7.61
C VAL A 455 6.28 10.29 -6.54
N ILE A 456 5.89 10.02 -5.30
CA ILE A 456 6.12 10.90 -4.16
C ILE A 456 7.04 10.19 -3.16
N VAL A 457 8.22 10.74 -2.96
CA VAL A 457 9.26 10.20 -2.08
C VAL A 457 9.39 11.07 -0.84
N VAL A 458 9.06 10.53 0.32
CA VAL A 458 9.38 11.13 1.60
C VAL A 458 10.78 10.68 2.00
N THR A 459 11.73 11.60 2.20
CA THR A 459 13.10 11.23 2.57
C THR A 459 13.72 12.23 3.54
N HIS A 460 14.67 11.76 4.33
CA HIS A 460 15.58 12.60 5.10
C HIS A 460 16.99 12.64 4.47
N SER A 461 17.24 11.83 3.43
CA SER A 461 18.48 11.87 2.64
C SER A 461 18.44 13.02 1.67
N VAL A 462 19.55 13.76 1.59
CA VAL A 462 19.72 14.93 0.72
C VAL A 462 20.65 14.65 -0.47
N LEU A 463 21.11 13.39 -0.61
CA LEU A 463 22.18 13.01 -1.53
C LEU A 463 21.77 12.97 -3.00
N SER A 464 20.48 12.78 -3.29
CA SER A 464 19.96 12.58 -4.64
C SER A 464 18.63 13.31 -4.87
N LEU A 465 18.48 14.49 -4.24
CA LEU A 465 17.30 15.35 -4.42
C LEU A 465 17.27 16.02 -5.80
N ASP A 466 18.42 16.16 -6.45
CA ASP A 466 18.59 16.67 -7.81
C ASP A 466 17.87 15.81 -8.86
N VAL A 467 17.55 14.55 -8.53
CA VAL A 467 16.81 13.64 -9.43
C VAL A 467 15.30 13.95 -9.46
N CYS A 468 14.78 14.70 -8.48
CA CYS A 468 13.36 15.02 -8.38
C CYS A 468 12.97 16.18 -9.30
N ASP A 469 11.76 16.17 -9.87
CA ASP A 469 11.24 17.33 -10.62
C ASP A 469 10.84 18.47 -9.67
N ARG A 470 10.36 18.09 -8.48
CA ARG A 470 9.88 19.02 -7.46
C ARG A 470 10.38 18.61 -6.10
N LEU A 471 10.58 19.60 -5.25
CA LEU A 471 10.94 19.44 -3.86
C LEU A 471 9.96 20.20 -2.96
N LEU A 472 9.33 19.49 -2.04
CA LEU A 472 8.53 20.03 -0.95
C LEU A 472 9.34 19.98 0.35
N VAL A 473 9.69 21.15 0.89
CA VAL A 473 10.39 21.27 2.17
C VAL A 473 9.38 21.64 3.26
N LEU A 474 9.26 20.80 4.28
CA LEU A 474 8.40 21.06 5.43
C LEU A 474 9.20 21.64 6.60
N ALA A 475 8.75 22.78 7.13
CA ALA A 475 9.25 23.35 8.37
C ALA A 475 8.63 22.66 9.62
N PRO A 476 9.27 22.78 10.80
CA PRO A 476 8.65 22.43 12.07
C PRO A 476 7.24 23.03 12.21
N GLY A 477 6.30 22.23 12.71
CA GLY A 477 4.89 22.60 12.80
C GLY A 477 4.04 22.22 11.58
N GLY A 478 4.62 21.55 10.57
CA GLY A 478 3.84 20.98 9.47
C GLY A 478 3.39 21.99 8.42
N ARG A 479 4.23 23.00 8.17
CA ARG A 479 3.99 24.07 7.19
C ARG A 479 5.01 24.01 6.06
N ILE A 480 4.64 24.50 4.88
CA ILE A 480 5.53 24.53 3.71
C ILE A 480 6.58 25.62 3.91
N ALA A 481 7.86 25.25 3.86
CA ALA A 481 8.99 26.17 3.82
C ALA A 481 9.46 26.47 2.40
N TYR A 482 9.24 25.53 1.47
CA TYR A 482 9.56 25.67 0.06
C TYR A 482 8.82 24.62 -0.78
N TYR A 483 8.42 25.01 -1.99
CA TYR A 483 7.93 24.11 -3.03
C TYR A 483 8.42 24.62 -4.41
N GLY A 484 9.01 23.76 -5.23
CA GLY A 484 9.59 24.15 -6.52
C GLY A 484 10.71 23.20 -6.96
N PRO A 485 11.49 23.56 -8.01
CA PRO A 485 12.66 22.80 -8.46
C PRO A 485 13.73 22.60 -7.37
N PRO A 486 14.42 21.45 -7.29
CA PRO A 486 15.44 21.21 -6.28
C PRO A 486 16.65 22.16 -6.37
N GLU A 487 16.98 22.65 -7.57
CA GLU A 487 18.10 23.56 -7.85
C GLU A 487 17.94 24.95 -7.24
N ASP A 488 16.71 25.46 -7.20
CA ASP A 488 16.39 26.77 -6.64
C ASP A 488 16.34 26.76 -5.11
N ALA A 489 16.19 25.60 -4.48
CA ALA A 489 15.86 25.49 -3.06
C ALA A 489 16.96 26.03 -2.14
N LEU A 490 18.22 25.64 -2.35
CA LEU A 490 19.35 26.11 -1.53
C LEU A 490 19.59 27.61 -1.71
N GLY A 491 19.51 28.10 -2.96
CA GLY A 491 19.61 29.52 -3.28
C GLY A 491 18.51 30.35 -2.62
N TYR A 492 17.27 29.85 -2.61
CA TYR A 492 16.14 30.49 -1.93
C TYR A 492 16.38 30.64 -0.41
N PHE A 493 16.90 29.61 0.25
CA PHE A 493 17.20 29.68 1.68
C PHE A 493 18.48 30.48 2.00
N GLY A 494 19.31 30.75 1.00
CA GLY A 494 20.59 31.45 1.16
C GLY A 494 21.71 30.55 1.70
N PHE A 495 21.64 29.23 1.44
CA PHE A 495 22.64 28.25 1.86
C PHE A 495 23.32 27.61 0.66
N THR A 496 24.49 27.02 0.89
CA THR A 496 25.22 26.29 -0.17
C THR A 496 25.12 24.78 -0.01
N ALA A 497 24.71 24.30 1.17
CA ALA A 497 24.57 22.89 1.47
C ALA A 497 23.32 22.61 2.32
N TRP A 498 22.68 21.47 2.06
CA TRP A 498 21.48 21.03 2.79
C TRP A 498 21.64 20.89 4.31
N PRO A 499 22.78 20.41 4.86
CA PRO A 499 22.97 20.36 6.31
C PRO A 499 22.81 21.73 6.99
N GLU A 500 23.32 22.79 6.38
CA GLU A 500 23.20 24.17 6.89
C GLU A 500 21.73 24.62 6.94
N ALA A 501 20.98 24.33 5.87
CA ALA A 501 19.55 24.65 5.79
C ALA A 501 18.73 23.90 6.86
N PHE A 502 19.01 22.62 7.08
CA PHE A 502 18.32 21.82 8.10
C PHE A 502 18.68 22.22 9.53
N GLU A 503 19.95 22.52 9.80
CA GLU A 503 20.37 23.09 11.09
C GLU A 503 19.63 24.42 11.37
N ALA A 504 19.49 25.28 10.35
CA ALA A 504 18.73 26.51 10.49
C ALA A 504 17.23 26.26 10.80
N PHE A 505 16.59 25.27 10.18
CA PHE A 505 15.20 24.92 10.50
C PHE A 505 15.02 24.40 11.94
N GLU A 506 16.03 23.74 12.51
CA GLU A 506 15.97 23.22 13.88
C GLU A 506 16.28 24.28 14.94
N ASN A 507 17.23 25.17 14.64
CA ASN A 507 17.73 26.22 15.53
C ASN A 507 16.85 27.47 15.53
N ASP A 508 16.38 27.91 14.35
CA ASP A 508 15.59 29.14 14.19
C ASP A 508 14.08 28.85 14.22
N ARG A 509 13.59 28.30 15.34
CA ARG A 509 12.17 27.91 15.47
C ARG A 509 11.19 29.09 15.45
N ASP A 510 11.67 30.28 15.80
CA ASP A 510 10.86 31.51 15.81
C ASP A 510 10.77 32.16 14.42
N ARG A 511 11.59 31.72 13.46
CA ARG A 511 11.56 32.24 12.09
C ARG A 511 10.35 31.69 11.36
N ASP A 512 9.56 32.59 10.78
CA ASP A 512 8.39 32.23 9.98
C ASP A 512 8.78 31.86 8.53
N TRP A 513 9.40 30.68 8.38
CA TRP A 513 9.78 30.13 7.08
C TRP A 513 8.59 30.02 6.12
N ALA A 514 7.41 29.64 6.64
CA ALA A 514 6.22 29.48 5.83
C ALA A 514 5.64 30.81 5.35
N GLY A 515 5.62 31.84 6.20
CA GLY A 515 5.22 33.19 5.80
C GLY A 515 6.17 33.79 4.75
N GLN A 516 7.48 33.58 4.90
CA GLN A 516 8.49 34.02 3.93
C GLN A 516 8.27 33.37 2.56
N TYR A 517 7.99 32.07 2.53
CA TYR A 517 7.72 31.37 1.28
C TYR A 517 6.40 31.80 0.66
N ARG A 518 5.33 31.92 1.45
CA ARG A 518 4.01 32.40 0.98
C ARG A 518 4.07 33.79 0.33
N ALA A 519 4.96 34.65 0.80
CA ALA A 519 5.19 35.99 0.24
C ALA A 519 6.13 35.99 -0.99
N SER A 520 6.77 34.86 -1.32
CA SER A 520 7.77 34.78 -2.39
C SER A 520 7.15 34.65 -3.78
N ARG A 521 7.92 35.01 -4.82
CA ARG A 521 7.55 34.78 -6.22
C ARG A 521 7.41 33.29 -6.55
N LEU A 522 8.22 32.44 -5.92
CA LEU A 522 8.18 30.99 -6.14
C LEU A 522 6.85 30.38 -5.69
N HIS A 523 6.29 30.83 -4.57
CA HIS A 523 4.95 30.42 -4.16
C HIS A 523 3.87 30.88 -5.14
N GLN A 524 3.98 32.11 -5.66
CA GLN A 524 3.05 32.61 -6.68
C GLN A 524 3.11 31.78 -7.95
N GLN A 525 4.31 31.43 -8.41
CA GLN A 525 4.55 30.65 -9.61
C GLN A 525 4.08 29.19 -9.46
N TYR A 526 4.52 28.50 -8.41
CA TYR A 526 4.37 27.04 -8.30
C TYR A 526 3.15 26.58 -7.52
N ILE A 527 2.53 27.44 -6.71
CA ILE A 527 1.31 27.10 -5.94
C ILE A 527 0.14 27.95 -6.42
N ALA A 528 0.23 29.28 -6.31
CA ALA A 528 -0.93 30.15 -6.56
C ALA A 528 -1.34 30.17 -8.05
N GLY A 529 -0.39 30.13 -8.98
CA GLY A 529 -0.64 30.11 -10.42
C GLY A 529 -1.04 28.74 -10.97
N ALA A 530 -0.56 27.67 -10.33
CA ALA A 530 -0.81 26.30 -10.78
C ALA A 530 -2.10 25.68 -10.18
N MET A 531 -2.52 26.11 -8.99
CA MET A 531 -3.74 25.59 -8.35
C MET A 531 -5.00 26.27 -8.90
N GLN A 532 -5.67 25.62 -9.84
CA GLN A 532 -7.05 25.97 -10.19
C GLN A 532 -7.98 25.50 -9.07
N ARG A 533 -8.68 26.42 -8.40
CA ARG A 533 -9.68 26.11 -7.38
C ARG A 533 -11.03 25.83 -8.04
N PRO A 534 -11.47 24.56 -8.21
CA PRO A 534 -12.90 24.33 -8.39
C PRO A 534 -13.64 24.78 -7.12
N PRO A 535 -14.82 25.43 -7.22
CA PRO A 535 -15.63 25.75 -6.06
C PRO A 535 -16.04 24.46 -5.34
N LEU A 536 -15.56 24.28 -4.11
CA LEU A 536 -16.06 23.23 -3.23
C LEU A 536 -17.54 23.53 -2.92
N PRO A 537 -18.47 22.58 -3.09
CA PRO A 537 -19.83 22.75 -2.61
C PRO A 537 -19.81 22.91 -1.08
N ASP A 538 -20.52 23.92 -0.58
CA ASP A 538 -20.72 24.15 0.85
C ASP A 538 -21.34 22.91 1.50
N GLY A 539 -20.49 22.15 2.20
CA GLY A 539 -20.88 20.88 2.78
C GLY A 539 -19.66 20.00 3.02
N ALA A 540 -18.80 20.42 3.97
CA ALA A 540 -17.83 19.53 4.59
C ALA A 540 -18.60 18.46 5.38
N GLY A 541 -19.14 17.47 4.67
CA GLY A 541 -19.65 16.25 5.25
C GLY A 541 -18.46 15.54 5.91
N THR A 542 -18.57 15.31 7.21
CA THR A 542 -17.68 14.41 7.95
C THR A 542 -17.38 13.18 7.09
N ALA A 543 -16.10 13.00 6.75
CA ALA A 543 -15.62 11.87 5.95
C ALA A 543 -16.24 10.59 6.51
N ALA A 544 -16.96 9.86 5.65
CA ALA A 544 -17.51 8.58 6.04
C ALA A 544 -16.36 7.68 6.51
N PRO A 545 -16.56 6.86 7.56
CA PRO A 545 -15.53 5.94 7.99
C PRO A 545 -15.08 5.08 6.80
N PRO A 546 -13.76 4.83 6.67
CA PRO A 546 -13.21 4.09 5.52
C PRO A 546 -13.98 2.80 5.29
N ALA A 547 -14.49 2.62 4.07
CA ALA A 547 -15.24 1.43 3.69
C ALA A 547 -14.38 0.17 3.92
N PRO A 548 -14.99 -0.95 4.35
CA PRO A 548 -14.27 -2.19 4.59
C PRO A 548 -13.44 -2.61 3.35
N PRO A 549 -12.34 -3.35 3.54
CA PRO A 549 -11.52 -3.82 2.43
C PRO A 549 -12.36 -4.69 1.47
N PRO A 550 -11.95 -4.77 0.19
CA PRO A 550 -12.69 -5.50 -0.83
C PRO A 550 -12.87 -6.98 -0.45
N LYS A 551 -13.85 -7.65 -1.08
CA LYS A 551 -14.06 -9.09 -0.89
C LYS A 551 -12.79 -9.83 -1.31
N ALA A 552 -12.10 -10.37 -0.32
CA ALA A 552 -10.88 -11.12 -0.56
C ALA A 552 -11.17 -12.36 -1.42
N GLN A 553 -10.13 -12.91 -2.07
CA GLN A 553 -10.20 -14.21 -2.77
C GLN A 553 -10.93 -15.27 -1.93
N SER A 554 -11.43 -16.32 -2.58
CA SER A 554 -12.08 -17.41 -1.87
C SER A 554 -11.17 -17.93 -0.73
N TRP A 555 -11.76 -18.17 0.43
CA TRP A 555 -11.01 -18.57 1.63
C TRP A 555 -10.07 -19.77 1.37
N GLY A 556 -10.52 -20.72 0.54
CA GLY A 556 -9.75 -21.89 0.15
C GLY A 556 -8.55 -21.58 -0.74
N ALA A 557 -8.69 -20.65 -1.71
CA ALA A 557 -7.58 -20.23 -2.56
C ALA A 557 -6.48 -19.56 -1.73
N GLN A 558 -6.86 -18.63 -0.84
CA GLN A 558 -5.91 -17.99 0.07
C GLN A 558 -5.21 -19.01 0.96
N LEU A 559 -5.97 -19.92 1.59
CA LEU A 559 -5.38 -20.95 2.45
C LEU A 559 -4.35 -21.79 1.69
N ARG A 560 -4.66 -22.21 0.46
CA ARG A 560 -3.73 -22.99 -0.38
C ARG A 560 -2.45 -22.21 -0.68
N THR A 561 -2.56 -20.94 -1.06
CA THR A 561 -1.40 -20.09 -1.35
C THR A 561 -0.55 -19.84 -0.10
N LEU A 562 -1.19 -19.57 1.04
CA LEU A 562 -0.50 -19.36 2.32
C LEU A 562 0.20 -20.62 2.83
N VAL A 563 -0.44 -21.79 2.71
CA VAL A 563 0.18 -23.08 3.03
C VAL A 563 1.41 -23.31 2.15
N ARG A 564 1.29 -23.12 0.83
CA ARG A 564 2.43 -23.27 -0.11
C ARG A 564 3.56 -22.27 0.17
N ARG A 565 3.23 -21.02 0.48
CA ARG A 565 4.20 -19.97 0.82
C ARG A 565 4.89 -20.25 2.14
N TYR A 566 4.15 -20.73 3.13
CA TYR A 566 4.72 -20.98 4.45
C TYR A 566 5.60 -22.23 4.45
N THR A 567 5.19 -23.31 3.78
CA THR A 567 6.04 -24.49 3.58
C THR A 567 7.31 -24.13 2.80
N ALA A 568 7.17 -23.29 1.76
CA ALA A 568 8.30 -22.76 1.01
C ALA A 568 9.31 -22.01 1.89
N ALA A 569 8.83 -21.09 2.72
CA ALA A 569 9.67 -20.30 3.61
C ALA A 569 10.36 -21.18 4.66
N LEU A 570 9.64 -22.14 5.24
CA LEU A 570 10.20 -23.07 6.21
C LEU A 570 11.26 -23.99 5.59
N SER A 571 11.00 -24.48 4.36
CA SER A 571 11.92 -25.37 3.62
C SER A 571 13.24 -24.70 3.22
N ALA A 572 13.28 -23.36 3.20
CA ALA A 572 14.47 -22.61 2.85
C ALA A 572 15.44 -22.47 4.03
N ASP A 573 14.99 -22.61 5.27
CA ASP A 573 15.82 -22.54 6.47
C ASP A 573 16.39 -23.93 6.82
N ARG A 574 17.54 -24.26 6.23
CA ARG A 574 18.20 -25.57 6.41
C ARG A 574 18.57 -25.86 7.86
N THR A 575 18.99 -24.83 8.60
CA THR A 575 19.39 -24.97 10.00
C THR A 575 18.18 -25.30 10.86
N PHE A 576 17.08 -24.58 10.66
CA PHE A 576 15.83 -24.87 11.35
C PHE A 576 15.33 -26.28 11.05
N ILE A 577 15.31 -26.70 9.77
CA ILE A 577 14.90 -28.07 9.39
C ILE A 577 15.79 -29.13 10.02
N ALA A 578 17.12 -28.95 10.04
CA ALA A 578 18.04 -29.91 10.63
C ALA A 578 17.76 -30.10 12.14
N ILE A 579 17.56 -29.00 12.87
CA ILE A 579 17.22 -29.04 14.30
C ILE A 579 15.85 -29.70 14.52
N MET A 580 14.85 -29.32 13.71
CA MET A 580 13.50 -29.86 13.75
C MET A 580 13.47 -31.37 13.50
N ILE A 581 14.31 -31.88 12.57
CA ILE A 581 14.44 -33.31 12.34
C ILE A 581 15.17 -33.97 13.51
N ALA A 582 16.30 -33.43 13.98
CA ALA A 582 17.13 -34.06 15.00
C ALA A 582 16.42 -34.19 16.37
N LEU A 583 15.68 -33.18 16.80
CA LEU A 583 15.06 -33.10 18.13
C LEU A 583 14.22 -34.33 18.52
N PRO A 584 13.25 -34.82 17.72
CA PRO A 584 12.48 -36.02 18.06
C PRO A 584 13.33 -37.30 18.14
N PHE A 585 14.39 -37.43 17.33
CA PHE A 585 15.29 -38.58 17.42
C PHE A 585 16.11 -38.56 18.71
N VAL A 586 16.68 -37.41 19.07
CA VAL A 586 17.43 -37.24 20.33
C VAL A 586 16.53 -37.58 21.52
N MET A 587 15.30 -37.08 21.53
CA MET A 587 14.39 -37.35 22.65
C MET A 587 13.88 -38.78 22.69
N GLY A 588 13.56 -39.37 21.54
CA GLY A 588 13.21 -40.79 21.46
C GLY A 588 14.36 -41.70 21.89
N ALA A 589 15.58 -41.40 21.46
CA ALA A 589 16.78 -42.15 21.85
C ALA A 589 17.07 -42.03 23.34
N MET A 590 16.87 -40.84 23.94
CA MET A 590 17.00 -40.63 25.38
C MET A 590 15.94 -41.43 26.16
N ALA A 591 14.68 -41.42 25.71
CA ALA A 591 13.62 -42.24 26.31
C ALA A 591 13.97 -43.73 26.25
N ARG A 592 14.48 -44.20 25.11
CA ARG A 592 14.92 -45.58 24.92
C ARG A 592 16.09 -45.94 25.84
N ALA A 593 17.11 -45.08 25.91
CA ALA A 593 18.29 -45.30 26.75
C ALA A 593 17.92 -45.42 28.23
N LEU A 594 17.00 -44.58 28.71
CA LEU A 594 16.55 -44.61 30.10
C LEU A 594 15.61 -45.79 30.41
N SER A 595 14.99 -46.39 29.39
CA SER A 595 14.13 -47.56 29.55
C SER A 595 14.89 -48.88 29.76
N GLU A 596 16.21 -48.91 29.53
CA GLU A 596 17.01 -50.15 29.40
C GLU A 596 16.37 -51.22 28.46
N GLY A 597 15.49 -50.80 27.55
CA GLY A 597 14.77 -51.68 26.63
C GLY A 597 13.57 -52.43 27.23
N ARG A 598 13.03 -52.01 28.39
CA ARG A 598 11.88 -52.69 29.04
C ARG A 598 11.04 -51.76 29.94
N PHE A 599 9.72 -51.95 29.94
CA PHE A 599 8.80 -51.25 30.85
C PHE A 599 8.75 -51.94 32.22
N GLY A 600 9.45 -51.39 33.21
CA GLY A 600 9.42 -51.81 34.61
C GLY A 600 8.80 -50.74 35.51
N PRO A 601 8.67 -51.00 36.83
CA PRO A 601 8.00 -50.11 37.78
C PRO A 601 8.60 -48.70 37.84
N GLU A 602 9.93 -48.59 37.80
CA GLU A 602 10.61 -47.28 37.82
C GLU A 602 10.83 -46.69 36.41
N SER A 603 11.10 -47.53 35.40
CA SER A 603 11.40 -47.06 34.05
C SER A 603 10.16 -46.57 33.28
N THR A 604 8.98 -47.12 33.55
CA THR A 604 7.73 -46.72 32.86
C THR A 604 7.41 -45.24 33.09
N MET A 605 7.48 -44.79 34.35
CA MET A 605 7.23 -43.39 34.72
C MET A 605 8.20 -42.45 33.99
N ASN A 606 9.49 -42.78 34.00
CA ASN A 606 10.54 -41.98 33.37
C ASN A 606 10.38 -41.91 31.84
N VAL A 607 10.03 -43.02 31.19
CA VAL A 607 9.79 -43.06 29.74
C VAL A 607 8.60 -42.19 29.37
N LEU A 608 7.46 -42.35 30.04
CA LEU A 608 6.26 -41.53 29.77
C LEU A 608 6.50 -40.04 30.04
N LEU A 609 7.29 -39.71 31.06
CA LEU A 609 7.70 -38.33 31.35
C LEU A 609 8.56 -37.76 30.22
N ILE A 610 9.53 -38.50 29.69
CA ILE A 610 10.35 -38.05 28.56
C ILE A 610 9.51 -37.90 27.30
N LEU A 611 8.56 -38.81 27.03
CA LEU A 611 7.62 -38.67 25.92
C LEU A 611 6.78 -37.39 26.05
N CYS A 612 6.32 -37.06 27.26
CA CYS A 612 5.62 -35.80 27.54
C CYS A 612 6.51 -34.57 27.30
N VAL A 613 7.73 -34.55 27.88
CA VAL A 613 8.70 -33.46 27.71
C VAL A 613 9.00 -33.24 26.23
N GLY A 614 9.31 -34.33 25.53
CA GLY A 614 9.63 -34.31 24.11
C GLY A 614 8.46 -33.87 23.24
N GLY A 615 7.25 -34.35 23.53
CA GLY A 615 6.03 -33.94 22.83
C GLY A 615 5.74 -32.45 23.00
N VAL A 616 5.85 -31.93 24.23
CA VAL A 616 5.67 -30.50 24.53
C VAL A 616 6.74 -29.65 23.84
N LEU A 617 8.01 -30.04 23.94
CA LEU A 617 9.12 -29.26 23.40
C LEU A 617 9.06 -29.20 21.87
N THR A 618 8.85 -30.35 21.20
CA THR A 618 8.69 -30.41 19.74
C THR A 618 7.48 -29.60 19.26
N GLY A 619 6.34 -29.70 19.95
CA GLY A 619 5.13 -28.96 19.63
C GLY A 619 5.29 -27.44 19.80
N ALA A 620 5.65 -27.01 21.01
CA ALA A 620 5.69 -25.59 21.36
C ALA A 620 6.85 -24.83 20.70
N ALA A 621 8.03 -25.46 20.54
CA ALA A 621 9.21 -24.80 19.98
C ALA A 621 8.98 -24.34 18.53
N ASN A 622 8.27 -25.15 17.73
CA ASN A 622 7.97 -24.82 16.34
C ASN A 622 6.98 -23.66 16.18
N ALA A 623 6.22 -23.31 17.23
CA ALA A 623 5.09 -22.39 17.15
C ALA A 623 5.30 -21.07 17.91
N VAL A 624 6.10 -21.07 18.97
CA VAL A 624 6.21 -19.94 19.93
C VAL A 624 6.67 -18.62 19.29
N ARG A 625 7.40 -18.68 18.17
CA ARG A 625 7.92 -17.50 17.44
C ARG A 625 7.13 -17.11 16.20
N GLU A 626 6.23 -17.96 15.73
CA GLU A 626 5.73 -17.87 14.35
C GLU A 626 4.84 -16.65 14.08
N LEU A 627 3.95 -16.28 15.01
CA LEU A 627 3.04 -15.15 14.82
C LEU A 627 3.71 -13.81 15.13
N VAL A 628 4.59 -13.76 16.11
CA VAL A 628 5.32 -12.53 16.46
C VAL A 628 6.31 -12.14 15.36
N LYS A 629 6.99 -13.12 14.74
CA LYS A 629 7.95 -12.92 13.65
C LYS A 629 7.31 -12.32 12.40
N GLU A 630 6.10 -12.75 12.02
CA GLU A 630 5.43 -12.31 10.78
C GLU A 630 4.43 -11.17 10.98
N ARG A 631 4.37 -10.57 12.17
CA ARG A 631 3.31 -9.64 12.55
C ARG A 631 3.18 -8.44 11.61
N THR A 632 4.31 -7.89 11.16
CA THR A 632 4.36 -6.74 10.25
C THR A 632 3.85 -7.12 8.86
N ILE A 633 4.26 -8.30 8.35
CA ILE A 633 3.79 -8.87 7.08
C ILE A 633 2.28 -9.10 7.15
N TYR A 634 1.79 -9.76 8.19
CA TYR A 634 0.37 -10.00 8.39
C TYR A 634 -0.45 -8.70 8.39
N ARG A 635 -0.01 -7.66 9.10
CA ARG A 635 -0.71 -6.37 9.12
C ARG A 635 -0.83 -5.73 7.73
N ARG A 636 0.26 -5.76 6.96
CA ARG A 636 0.31 -5.22 5.59
C ARG A 636 -0.64 -5.99 4.68
N GLU A 637 -0.55 -7.31 4.66
CA GLU A 637 -1.40 -8.14 3.79
C GLU A 637 -2.88 -8.11 4.18
N ARG A 638 -3.18 -7.95 5.48
CA ARG A 638 -4.56 -7.75 5.96
C ARG A 638 -5.19 -6.46 5.45
N ALA A 639 -4.40 -5.40 5.27
CA ALA A 639 -4.90 -4.13 4.74
C ALA A 639 -5.35 -4.25 3.27
N VAL A 640 -4.81 -5.23 2.52
CA VAL A 640 -5.04 -5.41 1.07
C VAL A 640 -6.10 -6.49 0.77
N GLY A 641 -6.64 -7.17 1.78
CA GLY A 641 -7.62 -8.22 1.54
C GLY A 641 -7.61 -9.24 2.65
N LEU A 642 -6.58 -10.07 2.73
CA LEU A 642 -6.24 -10.98 3.85
C LEU A 642 -7.41 -11.89 4.33
N SER A 643 -7.25 -13.13 4.78
CA SER A 643 -8.24 -13.71 5.70
C SER A 643 -7.57 -14.10 7.00
N ARG A 644 -8.11 -13.63 8.12
CA ARG A 644 -7.61 -13.97 9.46
C ARG A 644 -7.60 -15.48 9.67
N SER A 645 -8.71 -16.12 9.30
CA SER A 645 -8.89 -17.55 9.48
C SER A 645 -8.04 -18.32 8.47
N ALA A 646 -7.92 -17.88 7.22
CA ALA A 646 -7.03 -18.53 6.25
C ALA A 646 -5.56 -18.44 6.71
N TYR A 647 -5.13 -17.28 7.22
CA TYR A 647 -3.79 -17.08 7.78
C TYR A 647 -3.54 -18.02 8.97
N LEU A 648 -4.40 -18.01 9.99
CA LEU A 648 -4.23 -18.88 11.15
C LEU A 648 -4.26 -20.36 10.77
N MET A 649 -5.22 -20.78 9.93
CA MET A 649 -5.30 -22.17 9.49
C MET A 649 -4.09 -22.60 8.66
N SER A 650 -3.48 -21.69 7.89
CA SER A 650 -2.25 -22.02 7.16
C SER A 650 -1.11 -22.42 8.11
N LYS A 651 -1.02 -21.75 9.28
CA LYS A 651 -0.06 -22.08 10.34
C LYS A 651 -0.42 -23.40 11.03
N VAL A 652 -1.69 -23.55 11.44
CA VAL A 652 -2.17 -24.75 12.14
C VAL A 652 -2.00 -26.00 11.27
N VAL A 653 -2.29 -25.94 9.97
CA VAL A 653 -2.14 -27.09 9.06
C VAL A 653 -0.67 -27.46 8.87
N VAL A 654 0.19 -26.49 8.55
CA VAL A 654 1.61 -26.78 8.26
C VAL A 654 2.35 -27.23 9.52
N LEU A 655 2.26 -26.46 10.60
CA LEU A 655 2.91 -26.82 11.87
C LEU A 655 2.28 -28.07 12.47
N GLY A 656 0.96 -28.26 12.32
CA GLY A 656 0.27 -29.44 12.81
C GLY A 656 0.77 -30.72 12.15
N VAL A 657 0.92 -30.73 10.82
CA VAL A 657 1.48 -31.88 10.09
C VAL A 657 2.91 -32.17 10.55
N ILE A 658 3.74 -31.14 10.67
CA ILE A 658 5.14 -31.28 11.12
C ILE A 658 5.21 -31.86 12.53
N THR A 659 4.45 -31.29 13.47
CA THR A 659 4.47 -31.68 14.88
C THR A 659 3.93 -33.09 15.10
N VAL A 660 2.88 -33.49 14.36
CA VAL A 660 2.37 -34.86 14.38
C VAL A 660 3.41 -35.84 13.85
N VAL A 661 4.08 -35.54 12.74
CA VAL A 661 5.16 -36.39 12.19
C VAL A 661 6.31 -36.51 13.19
N GLN A 662 6.74 -35.40 13.82
CA GLN A 662 7.78 -35.43 14.85
C GLN A 662 7.38 -36.28 16.05
N ALA A 663 6.13 -36.17 16.51
CA ALA A 663 5.61 -36.96 17.62
C ALA A 663 5.58 -38.47 17.30
N VAL A 664 5.20 -38.83 16.07
CA VAL A 664 5.25 -40.21 15.58
C VAL A 664 6.70 -40.72 15.58
N VAL A 665 7.64 -39.97 15.01
CA VAL A 665 9.07 -40.34 14.99
C VAL A 665 9.61 -40.51 16.41
N LEU A 666 9.34 -39.54 17.29
CA LEU A 666 9.75 -39.57 18.69
C LEU A 666 9.27 -40.84 19.38
N THR A 667 7.99 -41.18 19.23
CA THR A 667 7.38 -42.36 19.87
C THR A 667 7.91 -43.67 19.29
N LEU A 668 8.08 -43.74 17.97
CA LEU A 668 8.64 -44.92 17.31
C LEU A 668 10.09 -45.17 17.73
N VAL A 669 10.94 -44.14 17.75
CA VAL A 669 12.34 -44.28 18.19
C VAL A 669 12.41 -44.70 19.66
N ALA A 670 11.52 -44.17 20.50
CA ALA A 670 11.47 -44.52 21.92
C ALA A 670 11.03 -45.97 22.15
N LEU A 671 9.97 -46.43 21.46
CA LEU A 671 9.21 -47.61 21.88
C LEU A 671 9.29 -48.81 20.94
N ILE A 672 9.81 -48.65 19.71
CA ILE A 672 9.84 -49.77 18.76
C ILE A 672 10.70 -50.93 19.29
N GLY A 673 10.12 -52.13 19.30
CA GLY A 673 10.75 -53.34 19.84
C GLY A 673 10.86 -53.38 21.37
N VAL A 674 10.25 -52.45 22.10
CA VAL A 674 10.20 -52.47 23.58
C VAL A 674 8.90 -53.13 24.03
N PRO A 675 8.94 -54.13 24.94
CA PRO A 675 7.73 -54.72 25.50
C PRO A 675 7.03 -53.72 26.42
N LEU A 676 5.84 -53.27 26.02
CA LEU A 676 5.07 -52.22 26.70
C LEU A 676 4.29 -52.74 27.95
N ASN A 677 4.26 -54.05 28.17
CA ASN A 677 3.65 -54.72 29.33
C ASN A 677 2.20 -54.30 29.67
N ALA A 678 1.44 -53.86 28.66
CA ALA A 678 0.02 -53.54 28.80
C ALA A 678 -0.81 -54.79 29.14
N PRO A 679 -1.95 -54.65 29.85
CA PRO A 679 -2.81 -55.77 30.25
C PRO A 679 -3.19 -56.68 29.07
N GLY A 680 -2.79 -57.95 29.14
CA GLY A 680 -3.08 -58.93 28.07
C GLY A 680 -2.41 -58.63 26.72
N GLY A 681 -1.39 -57.76 26.69
CA GLY A 681 -0.71 -57.33 25.46
C GLY A 681 -1.56 -56.44 24.55
N LYS A 682 -2.72 -55.97 25.02
CA LYS A 682 -3.64 -55.10 24.30
C LYS A 682 -3.72 -53.76 25.03
N GLY A 683 -3.87 -52.67 24.27
CA GLY A 683 -4.22 -51.38 24.86
C GLY A 683 -5.68 -51.36 25.24
N VAL A 684 -6.18 -50.17 25.58
CA VAL A 684 -7.56 -49.98 26.04
C VAL A 684 -8.58 -50.24 24.91
N LEU A 685 -8.28 -49.76 23.71
CA LEU A 685 -9.07 -49.84 22.48
C LEU A 685 -8.26 -50.42 21.29
N MET A 686 -6.99 -50.05 21.21
CA MET A 686 -6.09 -50.28 20.08
C MET A 686 -4.77 -50.89 20.56
N PRO A 687 -3.84 -51.28 19.66
CA PRO A 687 -2.51 -51.70 20.08
C PRO A 687 -1.81 -50.60 20.91
N PRO A 688 -1.14 -50.93 22.04
CA PRO A 688 -0.62 -49.93 22.98
C PRO A 688 0.32 -48.89 22.34
N LEU A 689 1.12 -49.31 21.35
CA LEU A 689 2.00 -48.40 20.62
C LEU A 689 1.22 -47.32 19.86
N VAL A 690 0.08 -47.69 19.27
CA VAL A 690 -0.78 -46.75 18.51
C VAL A 690 -1.44 -45.77 19.47
N GLU A 691 -1.93 -46.24 20.62
CA GLU A 691 -2.56 -45.37 21.63
C GLU A 691 -1.59 -44.35 22.20
N ILE A 692 -0.38 -44.79 22.59
CA ILE A 692 0.67 -43.88 23.06
C ILE A 692 1.07 -42.90 21.96
N THR A 693 1.21 -43.36 20.71
CA THR A 693 1.54 -42.48 19.59
C THR A 693 0.47 -41.43 19.36
N LEU A 694 -0.82 -41.78 19.44
CA LEU A 694 -1.93 -40.84 19.32
C LEU A 694 -1.94 -39.84 20.47
N ALA A 695 -1.71 -40.29 21.71
CA ALA A 695 -1.63 -39.41 22.88
C ALA A 695 -0.47 -38.41 22.76
N VAL A 696 0.72 -38.84 22.37
CA VAL A 696 1.89 -37.96 22.16
C VAL A 696 1.67 -37.02 20.98
N ALA A 697 1.09 -37.50 19.86
CA ALA A 697 0.78 -36.64 18.71
C ALA A 697 -0.22 -35.54 19.06
N LEU A 698 -1.28 -35.88 19.81
CA LEU A 698 -2.28 -34.92 20.24
C LEU A 698 -1.72 -33.96 21.31
N LEU A 699 -0.84 -34.43 22.19
CA LEU A 699 -0.07 -33.59 23.11
C LEU A 699 0.77 -32.56 22.34
N SER A 700 1.58 -33.01 21.38
CA SER A 700 2.44 -32.14 20.58
C SER A 700 1.63 -31.12 19.79
N PHE A 701 0.49 -31.53 19.21
CA PHE A 701 -0.42 -30.62 18.53
C PHE A 701 -1.02 -29.58 19.51
N THR A 702 -1.47 -29.99 20.70
CA THR A 702 -2.02 -29.09 21.71
C THR A 702 -0.95 -28.12 22.24
N ALA A 703 0.28 -28.60 22.44
CA ALA A 703 1.43 -27.79 22.84
C ALA A 703 1.84 -26.79 21.75
N MET A 704 1.71 -27.17 20.47
CA MET A 704 1.88 -26.26 19.33
C MET A 704 0.80 -25.16 19.35
N MET A 705 -0.47 -25.50 19.58
CA MET A 705 -1.53 -24.49 19.73
C MET A 705 -1.28 -23.54 20.90
N LEU A 706 -0.74 -24.06 22.00
CA LEU A 706 -0.32 -23.26 23.15
C LEU A 706 0.87 -22.34 22.80
N GLY A 707 1.83 -22.83 22.01
CA GLY A 707 2.91 -22.03 21.45
C GLY A 707 2.41 -20.89 20.57
N LEU A 708 1.44 -21.15 19.68
CA LEU A 708 0.80 -20.11 18.86
C LEU A 708 0.07 -19.07 19.73
N PHE A 709 -0.62 -19.51 20.79
CA PHE A 709 -1.26 -18.61 21.75
C PHE A 709 -0.26 -17.68 22.43
N VAL A 710 0.87 -18.23 22.89
CA VAL A 710 1.97 -17.45 23.44
C VAL A 710 2.54 -16.47 22.40
N SER A 711 2.78 -16.93 21.17
CA SER A 711 3.29 -16.09 20.08
C SER A 711 2.37 -14.91 19.76
N ALA A 712 1.05 -15.10 19.82
CA ALA A 712 0.05 -14.05 19.63
C ALA A 712 0.00 -13.03 20.78
N LEU A 713 0.40 -13.41 21.99
CA LEU A 713 0.38 -12.55 23.17
C LEU A 713 1.62 -11.65 23.26
N VAL A 714 2.77 -12.20 22.85
CA VAL A 714 4.08 -11.55 22.99
C VAL A 714 4.28 -10.45 21.93
N ARG A 715 4.89 -9.33 22.34
CA ARG A 715 5.15 -8.18 21.45
C ARG A 715 6.49 -8.23 20.74
N LYS A 716 7.50 -8.86 21.34
CA LYS A 716 8.90 -8.91 20.87
C LYS A 716 9.36 -10.36 20.71
N GLU A 717 10.03 -10.68 19.62
CA GLU A 717 10.49 -12.04 19.34
C GLU A 717 11.45 -12.57 20.42
N GLU A 718 12.32 -11.73 20.97
CA GLU A 718 13.33 -12.10 21.98
C GLU A 718 12.74 -12.76 23.24
N VAL A 719 11.53 -12.36 23.63
CA VAL A 719 10.86 -12.83 24.86
C VAL A 719 10.32 -14.26 24.73
N THR A 720 10.21 -14.77 23.51
CA THR A 720 9.59 -16.08 23.24
C THR A 720 10.40 -17.27 23.77
N MET A 721 11.74 -17.22 23.75
CA MET A 721 12.58 -18.36 24.15
C MET A 721 12.58 -18.62 25.66
N PRO A 722 12.76 -17.60 26.52
CA PRO A 722 12.57 -17.79 27.96
C PRO A 722 11.17 -18.31 28.29
N LEU A 723 10.15 -17.84 27.56
CA LEU A 723 8.77 -18.25 27.78
C LEU A 723 8.50 -19.69 27.33
N LEU A 724 9.19 -20.18 26.29
CA LEU A 724 9.17 -21.59 25.90
C LEU A 724 9.71 -22.49 27.01
N VAL A 725 10.84 -22.10 27.63
CA VAL A 725 11.42 -22.86 28.75
C VAL A 725 10.46 -22.89 29.94
N LEU A 726 9.91 -21.73 30.32
CA LEU A 726 8.91 -21.65 31.38
C LEU A 726 7.69 -22.53 31.08
N LEU A 727 7.20 -22.48 29.83
CA LEU A 727 6.08 -23.30 29.38
C LEU A 727 6.39 -24.79 29.53
N ALA A 728 7.56 -25.23 29.07
CA ALA A 728 7.99 -26.61 29.20
C ALA A 728 8.06 -27.06 30.67
N ILE A 729 8.65 -26.24 31.55
CA ILE A 729 8.73 -26.54 32.99
C ILE A 729 7.34 -26.71 33.59
N VAL A 730 6.41 -25.79 33.32
CA VAL A 730 5.03 -25.86 33.84
C VAL A 730 4.33 -27.13 33.35
N GLN A 731 4.48 -27.49 32.08
CA GLN A 731 3.91 -28.74 31.55
C GLN A 731 4.49 -29.97 32.27
N VAL A 732 5.79 -30.00 32.51
CA VAL A 732 6.44 -31.17 33.12
C VAL A 732 6.08 -31.30 34.61
N VAL A 733 6.04 -30.19 35.34
CA VAL A 733 5.72 -30.19 36.78
C VAL A 733 4.29 -30.64 37.04
N PHE A 734 3.34 -30.23 36.19
CA PHE A 734 1.91 -30.48 36.37
C PHE A 734 1.34 -31.67 35.58
N CYS A 735 2.18 -32.51 34.97
CA CYS A 735 1.70 -33.68 34.21
C CYS A 735 1.20 -34.85 35.07
N GLY A 736 1.52 -34.87 36.38
CA GLY A 736 1.10 -35.93 37.31
C GLY A 736 2.14 -37.03 37.58
N GLY A 737 3.25 -37.07 36.83
CA GLY A 737 4.34 -38.01 37.11
C GLY A 737 5.33 -37.56 38.19
N LEU A 738 5.55 -36.24 38.33
CA LEU A 738 6.49 -35.69 39.33
C LEU A 738 5.83 -35.40 40.69
N LEU A 739 4.66 -34.78 40.67
CA LEU A 739 3.90 -34.36 41.86
C LEU A 739 2.60 -35.15 42.00
N LYS A 740 2.15 -35.37 43.24
CA LYS A 740 0.81 -35.90 43.53
C LYS A 740 -0.19 -34.75 43.34
N ILE A 741 -0.98 -34.81 42.26
CA ILE A 741 -1.91 -33.75 41.89
C ILE A 741 -3.33 -34.04 42.39
N HIS A 742 -3.77 -35.28 42.28
CA HIS A 742 -5.11 -35.69 42.69
C HIS A 742 -5.31 -35.53 44.21
N GLY A 743 -6.42 -34.88 44.60
CA GLY A 743 -6.75 -34.60 45.99
C GLY A 743 -6.17 -33.27 46.53
N ALA A 744 -5.39 -32.53 45.73
CA ALA A 744 -4.89 -31.21 46.08
C ALA A 744 -5.75 -30.13 45.39
N LEU A 745 -6.74 -29.57 46.12
CA LEU A 745 -7.78 -28.66 45.59
C LEU A 745 -7.30 -27.60 44.58
N VAL A 746 -6.25 -26.84 44.90
CA VAL A 746 -5.73 -25.78 44.02
C VAL A 746 -4.89 -26.35 42.87
N LEU A 747 -4.05 -27.34 43.17
CA LEU A 747 -3.11 -27.91 42.20
C LEU A 747 -3.86 -28.68 41.11
N GLU A 748 -4.91 -29.40 41.49
CA GLU A 748 -5.77 -30.18 40.59
C GLU A 748 -6.50 -29.29 39.59
N GLN A 749 -7.10 -28.17 40.02
CA GLN A 749 -7.78 -27.24 39.13
C GLN A 749 -6.83 -26.57 38.14
N LEU A 750 -5.64 -26.15 38.59
CA LEU A 750 -4.62 -25.56 37.71
C LEU A 750 -4.15 -26.56 36.64
N SER A 751 -4.05 -27.83 37.02
CA SER A 751 -3.59 -28.89 36.13
C SER A 751 -4.55 -29.21 34.98
N TRP A 752 -5.84 -28.85 35.08
CA TRP A 752 -6.81 -29.07 33.99
C TRP A 752 -6.48 -28.28 32.72
N LEU A 753 -5.78 -27.16 32.86
CA LEU A 753 -5.34 -26.32 31.74
C LEU A 753 -4.02 -26.81 31.12
N ILE A 754 -3.44 -27.89 31.64
CA ILE A 754 -2.11 -28.37 31.27
C ILE A 754 -2.25 -29.60 30.34
N PRO A 755 -1.99 -29.48 29.03
CA PRO A 755 -2.08 -30.59 28.08
C PRO A 755 -1.30 -31.84 28.48
N SER A 756 -0.09 -31.68 29.01
CA SER A 756 0.74 -32.83 29.42
C SER A 756 0.09 -33.70 30.50
N ARG A 757 -0.83 -33.17 31.32
CA ARG A 757 -1.57 -33.96 32.32
C ARG A 757 -2.48 -34.98 31.65
N TRP A 758 -3.30 -34.53 30.72
CA TRP A 758 -4.24 -35.38 29.99
C TRP A 758 -3.51 -36.40 29.12
N ALA A 759 -2.43 -35.98 28.44
CA ALA A 759 -1.62 -36.90 27.66
C ALA A 759 -0.91 -37.97 28.52
N PHE A 760 -0.41 -37.58 29.70
CA PHE A 760 0.19 -38.50 30.65
C PHE A 760 -0.85 -39.48 31.22
N GLY A 761 -2.08 -39.01 31.47
CA GLY A 761 -3.27 -39.82 31.77
C GLY A 761 -3.53 -40.89 30.71
N ALA A 762 -3.65 -40.48 29.45
CA ALA A 762 -3.94 -41.38 28.33
C ALA A 762 -2.85 -42.45 28.12
N MET A 763 -1.57 -42.06 28.26
CA MET A 763 -0.46 -43.02 28.18
C MET A 763 -0.43 -43.95 29.40
N GLY A 764 -0.67 -43.41 30.60
CA GLY A 764 -0.70 -44.18 31.85
C GLY A 764 -1.84 -45.19 31.89
N SER A 765 -3.03 -44.81 31.41
CA SER A 765 -4.17 -45.73 31.26
C SER A 765 -3.88 -46.80 30.22
N THR A 766 -3.23 -46.48 29.09
CA THR A 766 -2.83 -47.46 28.06
C THR A 766 -2.00 -48.62 28.63
N VAL A 767 -1.00 -48.32 29.46
CA VAL A 767 -0.11 -49.34 30.04
C VAL A 767 -0.58 -49.89 31.39
N ASP A 768 -1.65 -49.35 31.97
CA ASP A 768 -2.10 -49.64 33.35
C ASP A 768 -0.99 -49.35 34.38
N ILE A 769 -0.54 -48.09 34.40
CA ILE A 769 0.57 -47.64 35.24
C ILE A 769 0.30 -47.86 36.74
N ARG A 770 -0.97 -47.90 37.15
CA ARG A 770 -1.35 -48.18 38.55
C ARG A 770 -0.92 -49.58 38.99
N LYS A 771 -1.02 -50.57 38.10
CA LYS A 771 -0.54 -51.94 38.39
C LYS A 771 0.97 -52.08 38.22
N LEU A 772 1.55 -51.39 37.24
CA LEU A 772 2.98 -51.47 36.95
C LEU A 772 3.85 -50.76 37.99
N SER A 773 3.38 -49.64 38.56
CA SER A 773 4.14 -48.81 39.50
C SER A 773 3.24 -48.24 40.60
N PRO A 774 2.76 -49.09 41.54
CA PRO A 774 1.79 -48.68 42.56
C PRO A 774 2.43 -47.71 43.56
N THR A 775 2.17 -46.43 43.34
CA THR A 775 2.57 -45.33 44.22
C THR A 775 1.40 -44.39 44.49
N ASP A 776 1.51 -43.59 45.55
CA ASP A 776 0.57 -42.52 45.90
C ASP A 776 0.28 -41.54 44.75
N LYS A 777 1.20 -41.42 43.79
CA LYS A 777 1.07 -40.57 42.60
C LYS A 777 0.20 -41.22 41.51
N THR A 778 0.26 -42.55 41.39
CA THR A 778 -0.49 -43.35 40.39
C THR A 778 -1.92 -43.73 40.81
N ALA A 779 -2.35 -43.28 41.99
CA ALA A 779 -3.72 -43.47 42.48
C ALA A 779 -4.75 -42.53 41.82
N ASP A 780 -4.33 -41.65 40.91
CA ASP A 780 -5.22 -40.75 40.15
C ASP A 780 -6.20 -41.57 39.27
N PRO A 781 -7.52 -41.30 39.30
CA PRO A 781 -8.51 -41.96 38.44
C PRO A 781 -8.23 -41.82 36.95
N LEU A 782 -7.49 -40.79 36.52
CA LEU A 782 -7.10 -40.62 35.11
C LEU A 782 -6.23 -41.78 34.59
N PHE A 783 -5.57 -42.52 35.49
CA PHE A 783 -4.72 -43.66 35.12
C PHE A 783 -5.46 -45.00 35.06
N ASP A 784 -6.77 -45.03 35.27
CA ASP A 784 -7.55 -46.25 35.20
C ASP A 784 -7.51 -46.82 33.76
N HIS A 785 -7.14 -48.09 33.62
CA HIS A 785 -7.13 -48.81 32.33
C HIS A 785 -8.56 -49.09 31.85
N THR A 786 -9.26 -48.03 31.45
CA THR A 786 -10.65 -48.04 31.00
C THR A 786 -10.84 -47.15 29.79
N VAL A 787 -11.78 -47.54 28.93
CA VAL A 787 -12.15 -46.76 27.72
C VAL A 787 -12.62 -45.36 28.08
N ALA A 788 -13.34 -45.21 29.19
CA ALA A 788 -13.86 -43.92 29.65
C ALA A 788 -12.75 -42.94 30.05
N ALA A 789 -11.77 -43.39 30.85
CA ALA A 789 -10.64 -42.56 31.25
C ALA A 789 -9.81 -42.13 30.04
N TRP A 790 -9.47 -43.08 29.15
CA TRP A 790 -8.70 -42.79 27.95
C TRP A 790 -9.41 -41.81 27.00
N LEU A 791 -10.71 -41.98 26.76
CA LEU A 791 -11.49 -41.07 25.92
C LEU A 791 -11.65 -39.68 26.54
N LEU A 792 -11.76 -39.59 27.87
CA LEU A 792 -11.80 -38.31 28.59
C LEU A 792 -10.50 -37.53 28.38
N ASP A 793 -9.36 -38.19 28.58
CA ASP A 793 -8.03 -37.60 28.42
C ASP A 793 -7.81 -37.09 26.99
N MET A 794 -8.08 -37.94 26.00
CA MET A 794 -7.96 -37.57 24.59
C MET A 794 -8.95 -36.46 24.20
N GLY A 795 -10.19 -36.53 24.69
CA GLY A 795 -11.21 -35.52 24.46
C GLY A 795 -10.81 -34.15 25.01
N MET A 796 -10.21 -34.10 26.20
CA MET A 796 -9.81 -32.84 26.81
C MET A 796 -8.66 -32.16 26.05
N LEU A 797 -7.71 -32.93 25.50
CA LEU A 797 -6.66 -32.38 24.63
C LEU A 797 -7.25 -31.71 23.37
N VAL A 798 -8.29 -32.31 22.76
CA VAL A 798 -9.01 -31.72 21.63
C VAL A 798 -9.71 -30.42 22.06
N VAL A 799 -10.40 -30.43 23.21
CA VAL A 799 -11.07 -29.23 23.74
C VAL A 799 -10.06 -28.10 23.98
N LEU A 800 -8.93 -28.39 24.64
CA LEU A 800 -7.88 -27.40 24.87
C LEU A 800 -7.33 -26.83 23.55
N SER A 801 -7.10 -27.69 22.55
CA SER A 801 -6.65 -27.26 21.22
C SER A 801 -7.64 -26.29 20.55
N VAL A 802 -8.94 -26.59 20.60
CA VAL A 802 -9.99 -25.74 20.02
C VAL A 802 -10.09 -24.40 20.77
N VAL A 803 -10.07 -24.43 22.11
CA VAL A 803 -10.11 -23.22 22.94
C VAL A 803 -8.91 -22.33 22.67
N LEU A 804 -7.69 -22.88 22.62
CA LEU A 804 -6.47 -22.14 22.29
C LEU A 804 -6.55 -21.53 20.89
N GLY A 805 -7.03 -22.29 19.89
CA GLY A 805 -7.24 -21.78 18.53
C GLY A 805 -8.21 -20.61 18.47
N PHE A 806 -9.32 -20.68 19.20
CA PHE A 806 -10.28 -19.58 19.30
C PHE A 806 -9.66 -18.34 19.97
N LEU A 807 -8.88 -18.53 21.05
CA LEU A 807 -8.18 -17.45 21.73
C LEU A 807 -7.14 -16.77 20.82
N VAL A 808 -6.36 -17.54 20.06
CA VAL A 808 -5.42 -17.01 19.06
C VAL A 808 -6.17 -16.18 18.02
N ALA A 809 -7.25 -16.71 17.46
CA ALA A 809 -8.06 -15.99 16.47
C ALA A 809 -8.61 -14.66 17.03
N ARG A 810 -9.00 -14.63 18.31
CA ARG A 810 -9.47 -13.42 19.00
C ARG A 810 -8.34 -12.41 19.26
N LEU A 811 -7.14 -12.87 19.63
CA LEU A 811 -5.98 -12.01 19.83
C LEU A 811 -5.51 -11.36 18.52
N LEU A 812 -5.54 -12.11 17.42
CA LEU A 812 -5.21 -11.59 16.09
C LEU A 812 -6.11 -10.42 15.68
N ARG A 813 -7.38 -10.39 16.10
CA ARG A 813 -8.28 -9.24 15.86
C ARG A 813 -7.76 -7.94 16.48
N ARG A 814 -7.13 -8.01 17.66
CA ARG A 814 -6.55 -6.84 18.34
C ARG A 814 -5.34 -6.24 17.60
N HIS A 815 -4.83 -6.93 16.58
CA HIS A 815 -3.67 -6.50 15.81
C HIS A 815 -4.00 -6.02 14.42
N GLU A 816 -5.28 -5.98 14.05
CA GLU A 816 -5.75 -5.43 12.78
C GLU A 816 -5.56 -3.90 12.74
N PRO A 817 -5.41 -3.33 11.52
CA PRO A 817 -5.39 -1.88 11.30
C PRO A 817 -6.62 -1.23 11.93
N VAL A 818 -6.47 0.00 12.45
CA VAL A 818 -7.56 0.73 13.12
C VAL A 818 -8.79 0.89 12.22
N ILE A 819 -8.55 1.05 10.91
CA ILE A 819 -9.55 1.12 9.83
C ILE A 819 -10.49 -0.10 9.82
N MET A 820 -10.02 -1.28 10.24
CA MET A 820 -10.78 -2.54 10.19
C MET A 820 -11.39 -2.96 11.54
N ARG A 821 -11.23 -2.15 12.60
CA ARG A 821 -11.68 -2.52 13.96
C ARG A 821 -13.14 -2.15 14.27
N LYS A 822 -13.86 -1.53 13.33
CA LYS A 822 -15.26 -1.14 13.49
C LYS A 822 -16.19 -2.18 12.92
#